data_AF-A0A6V7TBX3-F1
#
_entry.id   AF-A0A6V7TBX3-F1
#
_cell.length_a   1.000
_cell.length_b   1.000
_cell.length_c   1.000
_cell.angle_alpha   90.00
_cell.angle_beta   90.00
_cell.angle_gamma   90.00
#
_symmetry.space_group_name_H-M   'P 1'
#
loop_
_entity.id
_entity.type
_entity.pdbx_description
1 polymer ?
#
loop_
_entity_poly.entity_id
_entity_poly.type
_entity_poly.pdbx_seq_one_letter_code
_entity_poly.pdbx_strand_id
1 'polypeptide(L)'
;MEEYTNKDEIKTNKSEEESGCNTNIFSKNNEIFFNNEKCYIVQEIPFNDFYNYNYEQIKKFDKSEKESYYINGDTSSCDNTQVSTNSDDKIQVNKYIQKEKQNNQSVCNSSVDTDEHNKDTKKNKVKKLKNEFLKQCEFSNDGSCYYTISSKNKLRLYATDITLLNAFSNDNNDNNVLESLYEKYKNINEDEIERRNNCWINMNRNGHIYDCKFYPYFDWNNNNTCFFALTSKDVPVSIYSAYDGSSLISFKLFNDSQELSNCYSLCFHPEKNWLLCGTKNRSIKVYDLNKPNEICENRILGTRKGKGQKGIISTIDYKKEGYGNNSIYAIGDYNDILYIYADNCNHKNDYILKFSNKYNSNGITCVKWYGEYNILSGSRNGSYIFLYDIRNNKEYVQKFKRYALTNQKYLFDIHKNYIISGDTYGYLNFYNIENNELIHKQLINKYSPIVSVNVHSIYPFILTGSGTRQFYQNSNSKIDISCTSSIYNNTNIHEETSFNANQDDTFKHFPSTSHYINSASILFLHNSKGVHKKKAYIINYNYGSSPNGKTNTIIKNDSRNRLKSRRKGQLNYSIENESNNITTQVNPINVAILGSTGSIGTNTLNIIRECNKIEKRFNVEALYVNKNVEGIYEQAKEFLPKYVCIHDPSKYDELKKLLENIKNYNPIILIGDEGMKEICSSNEIDKIVIGIDSFQGLYSTIYAIKNNKTIALANKESIVSAGFFLKKLLTVHKNSTIIPVDSEHNAIFQCLNNNILLKTKCLQENFSKLNKINKIFLCSSGGPFQNLSIDELKNVTSEKALKHPKWNMGKKISIDSATMMNKGLEVIEAHFLFDIDYNDIEIIVHKECIMHSCVEFLDKSVISQMYYPDMRAQIINALTWPNRISTNLKSLNFEEVSPLTFYKPSLEHFPCIKLAYHAGRKSNFFPTVLNAANEVANNLFLNNKIKYFDIPAIISQVLESFNPQQISETPEDLMKQILDIHNWSKQKAMDIYNKKISS
;
A
#
# COMPACT_ATOMS: atom_id res chain seq x y z
N MET A 1 -33.93 -61.70 -22.87
CA MET A 1 -34.30 -60.36 -22.37
C MET A 1 -33.08 -59.45 -22.50
N GLU A 2 -32.54 -59.30 -23.71
CA GLU A 2 -33.11 -58.58 -24.89
C GLU A 2 -32.92 -57.05 -24.76
N GLU A 3 -32.76 -56.21 -25.79
CA GLU A 3 -32.16 -56.29 -27.14
C GLU A 3 -32.24 -54.85 -27.76
N TYR A 4 -31.68 -54.47 -28.91
CA TYR A 4 -30.99 -55.18 -30.01
C TYR A 4 -29.78 -54.32 -30.49
N THR A 5 -28.92 -54.86 -31.35
CA THR A 5 -27.95 -54.08 -32.17
C THR A 5 -28.64 -53.15 -33.18
N ASN A 6 -27.93 -52.12 -33.66
CA ASN A 6 -27.63 -52.03 -35.10
C ASN A 6 -26.50 -51.05 -35.45
N LYS A 7 -25.69 -51.46 -36.42
CA LYS A 7 -24.85 -50.59 -37.25
C LYS A 7 -25.68 -50.09 -38.42
N ASP A 8 -25.34 -48.95 -39.00
CA ASP A 8 -24.80 -48.90 -40.37
C ASP A 8 -24.36 -47.48 -40.75
N GLU A 9 -23.64 -47.39 -41.87
CA GLU A 9 -22.59 -46.40 -42.11
C GLU A 9 -22.66 -45.85 -43.55
N ILE A 10 -21.96 -44.74 -43.83
CA ILE A 10 -21.44 -44.32 -45.16
C ILE A 10 -22.42 -43.72 -46.20
N LYS A 11 -22.29 -42.41 -46.46
CA LYS A 11 -21.99 -41.69 -47.75
C LYS A 11 -22.51 -40.24 -47.70
N THR A 12 -21.68 -39.25 -47.37
CA THR A 12 -20.72 -38.51 -48.23
C THR A 12 -21.33 -37.75 -49.41
N ASN A 13 -21.08 -36.44 -49.44
CA ASN A 13 -20.82 -35.69 -50.68
C ASN A 13 -19.63 -34.74 -50.44
N LYS A 14 -18.77 -34.60 -51.46
CA LYS A 14 -17.50 -33.86 -51.45
C LYS A 14 -17.56 -32.62 -52.36
N SER A 15 -16.82 -31.58 -51.99
CA SER A 15 -16.00 -30.69 -52.85
C SER A 15 -15.32 -29.67 -51.93
N GLU A 16 -14.07 -29.83 -51.49
CA GLU A 16 -12.79 -29.67 -52.24
C GLU A 16 -12.54 -28.25 -52.78
N GLU A 17 -11.67 -27.50 -52.06
CA GLU A 17 -10.56 -26.63 -52.52
C GLU A 17 -9.91 -26.05 -51.23
N GLU A 18 -8.70 -26.46 -50.86
CA GLU A 18 -7.41 -25.77 -51.08
C GLU A 18 -7.23 -24.42 -50.36
N SER A 19 -6.06 -24.01 -49.85
CA SER A 19 -4.86 -24.72 -49.36
C SER A 19 -4.05 -23.70 -48.51
N GLY A 20 -3.34 -24.13 -47.46
CA GLY A 20 -2.64 -23.14 -46.60
C GLY A 20 -2.09 -23.68 -45.29
N CYS A 21 -0.91 -24.31 -45.34
CA CYS A 21 -0.19 -24.71 -44.14
C CYS A 21 0.38 -23.48 -43.42
N ASN A 22 -0.16 -23.13 -42.25
CA ASN A 22 0.42 -22.11 -41.38
C ASN A 22 0.73 -22.68 -40.00
N THR A 23 2.02 -22.67 -39.66
CA THR A 23 2.57 -23.14 -38.40
C THR A 23 2.19 -22.20 -37.26
N ASN A 24 1.41 -22.67 -36.28
CA ASN A 24 1.38 -22.14 -34.92
C ASN A 24 0.69 -23.12 -33.96
N ILE A 25 1.47 -24.06 -33.40
CA ILE A 25 1.03 -24.95 -32.31
C ILE A 25 1.92 -24.69 -31.10
N PHE A 26 1.59 -23.64 -30.34
CA PHE A 26 1.88 -23.60 -28.91
C PHE A 26 0.59 -23.94 -28.16
N SER A 27 0.62 -25.05 -27.43
CA SER A 27 -0.54 -25.60 -26.76
C SER A 27 -0.98 -24.72 -25.60
N LYS A 28 -2.11 -24.03 -25.76
CA LYS A 28 -2.93 -23.56 -24.63
C LYS A 28 -3.21 -24.74 -23.71
N ASN A 29 -2.76 -24.69 -22.46
CA ASN A 29 -3.29 -25.44 -21.29
C ASN A 29 -2.52 -25.02 -20.03
N ASN A 30 -2.88 -23.85 -19.46
CA ASN A 30 -2.25 -23.27 -18.26
C ASN A 30 -2.91 -23.75 -16.95
N GLU A 31 -3.44 -24.97 -16.91
CA GLU A 31 -4.23 -25.49 -15.80
C GLU A 31 -3.42 -26.48 -14.94
N ILE A 32 -3.40 -26.22 -13.63
CA ILE A 32 -2.47 -26.84 -12.69
C ILE A 32 -3.22 -27.12 -11.36
N PHE A 33 -2.97 -28.29 -10.74
CA PHE A 33 -3.75 -28.80 -9.59
C PHE A 33 -2.93 -29.03 -8.30
N PHE A 34 -3.55 -28.72 -7.16
CA PHE A 34 -3.05 -28.81 -5.79
C PHE A 34 -4.12 -29.49 -4.92
N ASN A 35 -4.05 -30.81 -4.67
CA ASN A 35 -5.03 -31.54 -3.83
C ASN A 35 -6.53 -31.26 -4.17
N ASN A 36 -6.88 -31.29 -5.46
CA ASN A 36 -8.18 -30.89 -6.05
C ASN A 36 -8.48 -29.38 -6.08
N GLU A 37 -7.51 -28.51 -5.81
CA GLU A 37 -7.62 -27.05 -5.89
C GLU A 37 -6.74 -26.50 -7.04
N LYS A 38 -7.11 -25.35 -7.62
CA LYS A 38 -6.45 -24.84 -8.85
C LYS A 38 -5.33 -23.85 -8.53
N CYS A 39 -4.12 -24.07 -9.05
CA CYS A 39 -3.07 -23.05 -9.06
C CYS A 39 -2.98 -22.46 -10.47
N TYR A 40 -2.85 -21.13 -10.56
CA TYR A 40 -2.85 -20.43 -11.84
C TYR A 40 -1.53 -19.68 -12.02
N ILE A 41 -0.91 -19.84 -13.18
CA ILE A 41 0.14 -18.92 -13.66
C ILE A 41 -0.61 -17.71 -14.21
N VAL A 42 -0.47 -16.58 -13.53
CA VAL A 42 -1.27 -15.38 -13.79
C VAL A 42 -0.52 -14.44 -14.73
N GLN A 43 0.78 -14.28 -14.53
CA GLN A 43 1.67 -13.55 -15.42
C GLN A 43 2.91 -14.40 -15.65
N GLU A 44 3.37 -14.48 -16.90
CA GLU A 44 4.65 -15.07 -17.27
C GLU A 44 5.42 -14.09 -18.16
N ILE A 45 6.56 -13.59 -17.66
CA ILE A 45 7.44 -12.70 -18.42
C ILE A 45 8.52 -13.54 -19.10
N PRO A 46 8.52 -13.66 -20.45
CA PRO A 46 9.49 -14.48 -21.16
C PRO A 46 10.85 -13.79 -21.30
N PHE A 47 11.92 -14.52 -20.96
CA PHE A 47 13.31 -14.17 -21.25
C PHE A 47 13.81 -15.11 -22.36
N ASN A 48 13.79 -14.63 -23.60
CA ASN A 48 14.06 -15.44 -24.79
C ASN A 48 15.43 -16.16 -24.76
N ASP A 49 15.38 -17.49 -24.84
CA ASP A 49 16.54 -18.35 -25.10
C ASP A 49 16.59 -18.71 -26.60
N PHE A 50 17.59 -18.21 -27.32
CA PHE A 50 17.77 -18.44 -28.76
C PHE A 50 18.86 -19.48 -29.03
N TYR A 51 18.58 -20.73 -28.66
CA TYR A 51 19.44 -21.87 -29.02
C TYR A 51 19.04 -22.49 -30.37
N ASN A 52 19.65 -21.99 -31.45
CA ASN A 52 19.76 -22.74 -32.70
C ASN A 52 21.07 -23.54 -32.71
N TYR A 53 21.01 -24.79 -32.25
CA TYR A 53 22.04 -25.79 -32.51
C TYR A 53 21.45 -26.93 -33.33
N ASN A 54 21.92 -27.09 -34.57
CA ASN A 54 21.77 -28.36 -35.27
C ASN A 54 22.65 -29.39 -34.57
N TYR A 55 22.03 -30.38 -33.94
CA TYR A 55 22.75 -31.52 -33.38
C TYR A 55 23.08 -32.50 -34.52
N GLU A 56 24.29 -32.44 -35.05
CA GLU A 56 24.78 -33.50 -35.93
C GLU A 56 25.07 -34.77 -35.11
N GLN A 57 24.53 -35.89 -35.57
CA GLN A 57 24.69 -37.18 -34.93
C GLN A 57 26.11 -37.71 -35.16
N ILE A 58 27.00 -37.55 -34.18
CA ILE A 58 28.38 -38.06 -34.26
C ILE A 58 28.36 -39.58 -34.34
N LYS A 59 28.58 -40.10 -35.55
CA LYS A 59 28.66 -41.55 -35.82
C LYS A 59 30.06 -42.05 -35.48
N LYS A 60 30.16 -42.71 -34.32
CA LYS A 60 31.33 -43.35 -33.69
C LYS A 60 32.28 -42.39 -32.96
N PHE A 61 32.53 -42.70 -31.68
CA PHE A 61 33.87 -42.64 -31.10
C PHE A 61 34.01 -43.72 -30.01
N ASP A 62 35.20 -44.31 -29.92
CA ASP A 62 35.50 -45.47 -29.06
C ASP A 62 35.85 -45.08 -27.61
N LYS A 63 35.95 -46.11 -26.76
CA LYS A 63 36.19 -46.03 -25.31
C LYS A 63 37.54 -45.39 -24.94
N SER A 64 37.54 -44.46 -23.98
CA SER A 64 38.50 -44.48 -22.85
C SER A 64 38.18 -43.47 -21.74
N GLU A 65 38.02 -44.01 -20.53
CA GLU A 65 38.41 -43.44 -19.22
C GLU A 65 37.69 -42.23 -18.56
N LYS A 66 37.91 -42.20 -17.24
CA LYS A 66 37.14 -41.58 -16.16
C LYS A 66 37.36 -40.07 -16.05
N GLU A 67 36.28 -39.30 -15.90
CA GLU A 67 36.28 -38.06 -15.12
C GLU A 67 34.85 -37.74 -14.63
N SER A 68 34.74 -37.10 -13.46
CA SER A 68 33.44 -36.78 -12.83
C SER A 68 33.00 -35.36 -13.21
N TYR A 69 32.08 -35.26 -14.16
CA TYR A 69 31.65 -33.98 -14.73
C TYR A 69 30.61 -33.24 -13.88
N TYR A 70 31.03 -32.17 -13.19
CA TYR A 70 30.13 -31.10 -12.75
C TYR A 70 29.93 -30.07 -13.88
N ILE A 71 28.69 -29.67 -14.15
CA ILE A 71 28.39 -28.68 -15.19
C ILE A 71 28.66 -27.27 -14.65
N ASN A 72 29.78 -26.67 -15.09
CA ASN A 72 30.16 -25.30 -14.75
C ASN A 72 29.30 -24.28 -15.52
N GLY A 73 28.33 -23.67 -14.81
CA GLY A 73 27.34 -22.75 -15.38
C GLY A 73 27.53 -21.26 -15.10
N ASP A 74 28.62 -20.82 -14.44
CA ASP A 74 28.85 -19.38 -14.18
C ASP A 74 30.35 -19.04 -14.16
N THR A 75 30.73 -17.92 -14.76
CA THR A 75 32.13 -17.50 -14.97
C THR A 75 32.71 -16.74 -13.76
N SER A 76 32.38 -17.17 -12.54
CA SER A 76 32.77 -16.47 -11.30
C SER A 76 34.07 -16.95 -10.67
N SER A 77 34.79 -17.91 -11.28
CA SER A 77 36.02 -18.51 -10.76
C SER A 77 37.21 -18.32 -11.71
N CYS A 78 37.67 -17.07 -11.83
CA CYS A 78 38.95 -16.72 -12.46
C CYS A 78 39.67 -15.67 -11.60
N ASP A 79 39.93 -15.99 -10.32
CA ASP A 79 41.01 -15.36 -9.56
C ASP A 79 42.30 -16.16 -9.87
N ASN A 80 43.36 -15.49 -10.29
CA ASN A 80 44.60 -16.12 -10.76
C ASN A 80 45.25 -17.00 -9.68
N THR A 81 45.24 -18.32 -9.88
CA THR A 81 46.19 -19.21 -9.20
C THR A 81 47.57 -19.00 -9.81
N GLN A 82 48.46 -18.35 -9.06
CA GLN A 82 49.89 -18.36 -9.37
C GLN A 82 50.40 -19.81 -9.28
N VAL A 83 50.58 -20.45 -10.43
CA VAL A 83 51.40 -21.66 -10.54
C VAL A 83 52.82 -21.22 -10.80
N SER A 84 53.69 -21.51 -9.84
CA SER A 84 55.13 -21.30 -9.93
C SER A 84 55.81 -22.31 -10.86
N THR A 85 57.01 -21.94 -11.30
CA THR A 85 58.07 -22.77 -11.93
C THR A 85 58.06 -22.96 -13.45
N ASN A 86 59.09 -22.35 -14.04
CA ASN A 86 59.99 -22.86 -15.08
C ASN A 86 59.55 -22.86 -16.55
N SER A 87 60.21 -21.97 -17.31
CA SER A 87 61.00 -22.25 -18.53
C SER A 87 60.65 -23.56 -19.28
N ASP A 88 60.26 -23.53 -20.55
CA ASP A 88 61.06 -22.96 -21.65
C ASP A 88 60.24 -22.56 -22.91
N ASP A 89 60.96 -21.96 -23.86
CA ASP A 89 60.69 -21.82 -25.30
C ASP A 89 59.54 -20.95 -25.85
N LYS A 90 60.00 -19.74 -26.23
CA LYS A 90 59.56 -18.85 -27.32
C LYS A 90 59.11 -19.59 -28.59
N ILE A 91 58.22 -18.97 -29.37
CA ILE A 91 58.50 -18.44 -30.73
C ILE A 91 57.31 -17.64 -31.31
N GLN A 92 57.60 -16.50 -31.95
CA GLN A 92 56.76 -15.65 -32.84
C GLN A 92 55.38 -15.19 -32.31
N VAL A 93 55.10 -13.92 -31.95
CA VAL A 93 55.56 -12.56 -32.35
C VAL A 93 55.05 -12.08 -33.72
N ASN A 94 54.41 -10.88 -33.69
CA ASN A 94 53.97 -9.98 -34.77
C ASN A 94 52.64 -10.31 -35.49
N LYS A 95 51.77 -9.34 -35.85
CA LYS A 95 51.93 -7.85 -35.82
C LYS A 95 50.58 -7.09 -35.83
N TYR A 96 50.66 -5.77 -35.59
CA TYR A 96 49.63 -4.72 -35.75
C TYR A 96 48.62 -4.46 -34.63
N ILE A 97 49.12 -3.87 -33.54
CA ILE A 97 48.54 -2.64 -32.98
C ILE A 97 49.28 -1.44 -33.59
N GLN A 98 48.53 -0.38 -33.93
CA GLN A 98 48.85 1.05 -34.12
C GLN A 98 47.74 1.57 -35.06
N LYS A 99 47.12 2.76 -34.95
CA LYS A 99 47.18 3.98 -34.11
C LYS A 99 45.78 4.65 -34.32
N GLU A 100 45.29 5.66 -33.63
CA GLU A 100 45.81 6.58 -32.61
C GLU A 100 44.62 7.13 -31.80
N LYS A 101 44.87 7.67 -30.59
CA LYS A 101 43.93 8.62 -29.99
C LYS A 101 44.20 10.00 -30.58
N GLN A 102 43.17 10.78 -30.91
CA GLN A 102 43.22 12.23 -30.69
C GLN A 102 41.82 12.88 -30.62
N ASN A 103 41.76 13.95 -29.82
CA ASN A 103 40.76 15.01 -29.76
C ASN A 103 39.38 14.72 -29.11
N ASN A 104 39.29 15.13 -27.83
CA ASN A 104 38.11 15.85 -27.30
C ASN A 104 37.83 17.09 -28.19
N GLN A 105 36.65 17.70 -28.27
CA GLN A 105 35.99 18.44 -27.17
C GLN A 105 34.66 19.08 -27.66
N SER A 106 33.70 19.27 -26.73
CA SER A 106 32.60 20.28 -26.73
C SER A 106 31.59 20.41 -27.90
N VAL A 107 30.29 20.43 -27.56
CA VAL A 107 29.35 21.60 -27.60
C VAL A 107 27.89 21.10 -27.51
N CYS A 108 27.05 21.79 -26.72
CA CYS A 108 25.59 21.60 -26.72
C CYS A 108 24.94 22.45 -27.83
N ASN A 109 23.91 21.95 -28.51
CA ASN A 109 22.60 22.64 -28.61
C ASN A 109 21.56 21.87 -29.44
N SER A 110 20.31 22.29 -29.27
CA SER A 110 19.07 21.81 -29.91
C SER A 110 18.90 22.23 -31.38
N SER A 111 18.20 21.42 -32.17
CA SER A 111 17.27 21.89 -33.23
C SER A 111 16.30 20.77 -33.63
N VAL A 112 15.23 21.16 -34.34
CA VAL A 112 14.12 20.31 -34.79
C VAL A 112 14.22 20.09 -36.32
N ASP A 113 13.41 19.14 -36.81
CA ASP A 113 12.83 19.05 -38.16
C ASP A 113 13.40 18.10 -39.25
N THR A 114 12.43 17.33 -39.75
CA THR A 114 12.18 16.85 -41.14
C THR A 114 13.09 15.83 -41.84
N ASP A 115 12.42 14.70 -42.12
CA ASP A 115 12.22 14.08 -43.44
C ASP A 115 13.23 13.11 -44.10
N GLU A 116 12.67 11.91 -44.28
CA GLU A 116 12.65 11.04 -45.46
C GLU A 116 13.88 10.24 -45.95
N HIS A 117 13.54 8.98 -46.26
CA HIS A 117 14.10 8.10 -47.27
C HIS A 117 15.62 7.96 -47.40
N ASN A 118 16.12 6.82 -46.89
CA ASN A 118 16.80 5.87 -47.79
C ASN A 118 16.69 4.42 -47.29
N LYS A 119 15.98 3.58 -48.05
CA LYS A 119 16.21 2.13 -48.06
C LYS A 119 17.36 1.89 -49.03
N ASP A 120 18.45 1.26 -48.62
CA ASP A 120 18.73 -0.06 -49.18
C ASP A 120 19.77 -0.94 -48.47
N THR A 121 19.41 -2.22 -48.46
CA THR A 121 20.17 -3.47 -48.20
C THR A 121 21.69 -3.45 -47.93
N LYS A 122 22.10 -4.10 -46.81
CA LYS A 122 23.23 -5.07 -46.80
C LYS A 122 23.35 -5.95 -45.54
N LYS A 123 23.19 -7.28 -45.76
CA LYS A 123 23.75 -8.41 -44.98
C LYS A 123 23.53 -8.43 -43.46
N ASN A 124 22.42 -9.05 -43.04
CA ASN A 124 22.21 -9.54 -41.67
C ASN A 124 23.24 -10.61 -41.28
N LYS A 125 24.34 -10.20 -40.64
CA LYS A 125 25.07 -11.10 -39.72
C LYS A 125 24.16 -11.40 -38.54
N VAL A 126 23.58 -12.61 -38.51
CA VAL A 126 22.83 -13.09 -37.34
C VAL A 126 23.75 -13.08 -36.13
N LYS A 127 23.59 -12.07 -35.25
CA LYS A 127 24.24 -12.06 -33.94
C LYS A 127 23.71 -13.28 -33.19
N LYS A 128 24.58 -14.26 -32.89
CA LYS A 128 24.27 -15.30 -31.89
C LYS A 128 23.94 -14.61 -30.56
N LEU A 129 22.66 -14.48 -30.26
CA LEU A 129 22.18 -13.93 -29.00
C LEU A 129 22.59 -14.91 -27.89
N LYS A 130 23.45 -14.47 -26.97
CA LYS A 130 23.76 -15.26 -25.77
C LYS A 130 22.48 -15.42 -24.96
N ASN A 131 22.24 -16.62 -24.45
CA ASN A 131 21.08 -16.98 -23.64
C ASN A 131 20.96 -16.11 -22.39
N GLU A 132 19.75 -15.95 -21.87
CA GLU A 132 19.47 -15.20 -20.65
C GLU A 132 18.66 -16.09 -19.69
N PHE A 133 19.06 -16.12 -18.41
CA PHE A 133 18.36 -16.82 -17.34
C PHE A 133 18.33 -15.94 -16.09
N LEU A 134 17.42 -16.20 -15.16
CA LEU A 134 17.29 -15.42 -13.93
C LEU A 134 18.18 -15.98 -12.81
N LYS A 135 18.74 -15.07 -12.02
CA LYS A 135 19.57 -15.36 -10.83
C LYS A 135 18.82 -15.08 -9.53
N GLN A 136 17.95 -14.06 -9.52
CA GLN A 136 17.23 -13.59 -8.33
C GLN A 136 16.01 -12.78 -8.77
N CYS A 137 14.90 -12.90 -8.05
CA CYS A 137 13.70 -12.09 -8.18
C CYS A 137 13.06 -11.88 -6.80
N GLU A 138 12.58 -10.67 -6.52
CA GLU A 138 12.06 -10.26 -5.21
C GLU A 138 11.04 -9.12 -5.41
N PHE A 139 9.91 -9.19 -4.72
CA PHE A 139 8.94 -8.11 -4.58
C PHE A 139 9.48 -6.99 -3.69
N SER A 140 8.96 -5.78 -3.88
CA SER A 140 9.07 -4.70 -2.91
C SER A 140 8.32 -5.06 -1.61
N ASN A 141 8.62 -4.38 -0.51
CA ASN A 141 8.03 -4.72 0.79
C ASN A 141 6.51 -4.43 0.84
N ASP A 142 6.03 -3.43 0.10
CA ASP A 142 4.61 -3.17 -0.18
C ASP A 142 3.99 -4.09 -1.25
N GLY A 143 4.82 -4.84 -1.99
CA GLY A 143 4.41 -5.76 -3.05
C GLY A 143 3.97 -5.09 -4.38
N SER A 144 4.02 -3.76 -4.45
CA SER A 144 3.60 -2.97 -5.63
C SER A 144 4.41 -3.25 -6.90
N CYS A 145 5.65 -3.72 -6.74
CA CYS A 145 6.55 -4.03 -7.84
C CYS A 145 7.53 -5.15 -7.47
N TYR A 146 8.32 -5.59 -8.45
CA TYR A 146 9.38 -6.56 -8.24
C TYR A 146 10.55 -6.31 -9.18
N TYR A 147 11.75 -6.70 -8.75
CA TYR A 147 12.90 -6.74 -9.64
C TYR A 147 13.20 -8.18 -10.09
N THR A 148 13.86 -8.28 -11.25
CA THR A 148 14.54 -9.50 -11.71
C THR A 148 16.00 -9.18 -12.01
N ILE A 149 16.90 -10.09 -11.69
CA ILE A 149 18.32 -10.02 -12.06
C ILE A 149 18.63 -11.18 -13.00
N SER A 150 19.13 -10.88 -14.20
CA SER A 150 19.52 -11.89 -15.18
C SER A 150 21.02 -12.20 -15.16
N SER A 151 21.38 -13.33 -15.77
CA SER A 151 22.76 -13.78 -15.96
C SER A 151 23.64 -12.83 -16.77
N LYS A 152 23.04 -11.92 -17.54
CA LYS A 152 23.74 -10.84 -18.26
C LYS A 152 23.97 -9.59 -17.39
N ASN A 153 23.77 -9.69 -16.07
CA ASN A 153 23.84 -8.57 -15.13
C ASN A 153 22.89 -7.42 -15.48
N LYS A 154 21.72 -7.76 -16.05
CA LYS A 154 20.62 -6.82 -16.20
C LYS A 154 19.71 -6.92 -14.99
N LEU A 155 19.45 -5.78 -14.35
CA LEU A 155 18.38 -5.61 -13.40
C LEU A 155 17.20 -4.95 -14.11
N ARG A 156 16.01 -5.56 -14.04
CA ARG A 156 14.77 -5.00 -14.56
C ARG A 156 13.75 -4.89 -13.44
N LEU A 157 13.03 -3.78 -13.38
CA LEU A 157 11.89 -3.59 -12.47
C LEU A 157 10.57 -3.64 -13.26
N TYR A 158 9.60 -4.34 -12.69
CA TYR A 158 8.27 -4.58 -13.26
C TYR A 158 7.20 -4.23 -12.23
N ALA A 159 6.07 -3.72 -12.72
CA ALA A 159 4.94 -3.42 -11.85
C ALA A 159 4.22 -4.73 -11.53
N THR A 160 3.83 -4.91 -10.28
CA THR A 160 2.85 -5.95 -9.96
C THR A 160 1.53 -5.50 -10.57
N ASP A 161 0.88 -6.39 -11.32
CA ASP A 161 -0.27 -6.03 -12.13
C ASP A 161 -1.40 -5.43 -11.28
N ILE A 162 -1.77 -4.18 -11.58
CA ILE A 162 -2.76 -3.45 -10.80
C ILE A 162 -4.15 -4.10 -10.86
N THR A 163 -4.45 -4.88 -11.92
CA THR A 163 -5.67 -5.69 -12.02
C THR A 163 -5.70 -6.77 -10.94
N LEU A 164 -4.54 -7.34 -10.59
CA LEU A 164 -4.42 -8.33 -9.53
C LEU A 164 -4.54 -7.65 -8.17
N LEU A 165 -3.74 -6.61 -7.92
CA LEU A 165 -3.79 -5.87 -6.65
C LEU A 165 -5.21 -5.40 -6.33
N ASN A 166 -5.92 -4.82 -7.30
CA ASN A 166 -7.29 -4.33 -7.14
C ASN A 166 -8.32 -5.46 -6.92
N ALA A 167 -8.09 -6.65 -7.49
CA ALA A 167 -9.05 -7.76 -7.34
C ALA A 167 -9.01 -8.41 -5.95
N PHE A 168 -7.90 -8.28 -5.22
CA PHE A 168 -7.76 -8.74 -3.83
C PHE A 168 -7.87 -7.63 -2.78
N SER A 169 -7.78 -6.35 -3.17
CA SER A 169 -8.04 -5.23 -2.25
C SER A 169 -9.53 -4.99 -1.99
N ASN A 170 -10.40 -5.51 -2.86
CA ASN A 170 -11.84 -5.53 -2.66
C ASN A 170 -12.19 -6.82 -1.90
N ASP A 171 -12.72 -6.70 -0.66
CA ASP A 171 -12.91 -7.76 0.36
C ASP A 171 -13.80 -8.99 -0.02
N ASN A 172 -14.13 -9.16 -1.30
CA ASN A 172 -14.86 -10.33 -1.80
C ASN A 172 -13.93 -11.55 -1.89
N ASN A 173 -13.86 -12.33 -0.81
CA ASN A 173 -13.32 -13.70 -0.80
C ASN A 173 -14.24 -14.69 -1.57
N ASP A 174 -14.71 -14.30 -2.75
CA ASP A 174 -15.48 -15.15 -3.65
C ASP A 174 -14.52 -15.89 -4.60
N ASN A 175 -14.52 -17.22 -4.53
CA ASN A 175 -13.74 -18.08 -5.43
C ASN A 175 -14.04 -17.82 -6.92
N ASN A 176 -15.21 -17.27 -7.24
CA ASN A 176 -15.61 -16.87 -8.60
C ASN A 176 -14.77 -15.73 -9.20
N VAL A 177 -14.21 -14.83 -8.37
CA VAL A 177 -13.34 -13.73 -8.84
C VAL A 177 -12.08 -14.30 -9.50
N LEU A 178 -11.56 -15.41 -8.97
CA LEU A 178 -10.31 -16.04 -9.40
C LEU A 178 -10.40 -16.70 -10.76
N GLU A 179 -11.49 -17.43 -11.01
CA GLU A 179 -11.72 -18.12 -12.27
C GLU A 179 -12.07 -17.11 -13.39
N SER A 180 -12.81 -16.04 -13.03
CA SER A 180 -13.03 -14.88 -13.91
C SER A 180 -11.74 -14.13 -14.25
N LEU A 181 -10.85 -13.91 -13.28
CA LEU A 181 -9.52 -13.35 -13.53
C LEU A 181 -8.72 -14.27 -14.45
N TYR A 182 -8.59 -15.56 -14.14
CA TYR A 182 -7.79 -16.49 -14.94
C TYR A 182 -8.29 -16.57 -16.39
N GLU A 183 -9.60 -16.65 -16.63
CA GLU A 183 -10.16 -16.57 -17.99
C GLU A 183 -9.95 -15.19 -18.62
N LYS A 184 -9.98 -14.09 -17.87
CA LYS A 184 -9.55 -12.78 -18.38
C LYS A 184 -8.08 -12.81 -18.83
N TYR A 185 -7.17 -13.39 -18.04
CA TYR A 185 -5.74 -13.54 -18.35
C TYR A 185 -5.46 -14.43 -19.56
N LYS A 186 -6.23 -15.52 -19.70
CA LYS A 186 -6.17 -16.48 -20.82
C LYS A 186 -6.64 -15.90 -22.16
N ASN A 187 -7.42 -14.81 -22.12
CA ASN A 187 -8.01 -14.14 -23.28
C ASN A 187 -7.51 -12.68 -23.47
N ILE A 188 -6.37 -12.30 -22.89
CA ILE A 188 -5.73 -10.98 -23.11
C ILE A 188 -5.17 -10.91 -24.55
N ASN A 189 -5.25 -9.72 -25.16
CA ASN A 189 -4.65 -9.45 -26.47
C ASN A 189 -3.11 -9.32 -26.39
N GLU A 190 -2.43 -9.53 -27.51
CA GLU A 190 -0.95 -9.48 -27.56
C GLU A 190 -0.41 -8.11 -27.12
N ASP A 191 -1.11 -7.01 -27.43
CA ASP A 191 -0.74 -5.64 -27.02
C ASP A 191 -0.68 -5.44 -25.49
N GLU A 192 -1.65 -5.96 -24.72
CA GLU A 192 -1.59 -5.88 -23.27
C GLU A 192 -0.55 -6.82 -22.67
N ILE A 193 -0.32 -7.99 -23.29
CA ILE A 193 0.76 -8.90 -22.88
C ILE A 193 2.12 -8.21 -23.06
N GLU A 194 2.36 -7.53 -24.19
CA GLU A 194 3.58 -6.76 -24.41
C GLU A 194 3.71 -5.61 -23.40
N ARG A 195 2.64 -4.84 -23.14
CA ARG A 195 2.63 -3.78 -22.11
C ARG A 195 2.96 -4.30 -20.72
N ARG A 196 2.37 -5.44 -20.30
CA ARG A 196 2.60 -6.07 -18.98
C ARG A 196 4.00 -6.67 -18.86
N ASN A 197 4.60 -7.09 -19.97
CA ASN A 197 5.97 -7.63 -20.04
C ASN A 197 7.05 -6.55 -20.17
N ASN A 198 6.68 -5.28 -20.34
CA ASN A 198 7.63 -4.17 -20.39
C ASN A 198 8.07 -3.73 -18.98
N CYS A 199 9.36 -3.86 -18.69
CA CYS A 199 9.99 -3.24 -17.52
C CYS A 199 10.13 -1.72 -17.73
N TRP A 200 9.76 -0.91 -16.74
CA TRP A 200 9.94 0.55 -16.84
C TRP A 200 11.39 0.98 -16.56
N ILE A 201 12.13 0.23 -15.72
CA ILE A 201 13.58 0.37 -15.53
C ILE A 201 14.29 -0.88 -16.06
N ASN A 202 15.34 -0.65 -16.86
CA ASN A 202 16.21 -1.69 -17.42
C ASN A 202 17.69 -1.26 -17.27
N MET A 203 18.31 -1.67 -16.18
CA MET A 203 19.70 -1.35 -15.87
C MET A 203 20.64 -2.47 -16.32
N ASN A 204 21.62 -2.13 -17.16
CA ASN A 204 22.69 -3.06 -17.53
C ASN A 204 23.97 -2.75 -16.74
N ARG A 205 24.59 -3.76 -16.12
CA ARG A 205 25.83 -3.59 -15.33
C ARG A 205 27.02 -4.29 -15.98
N ASN A 206 28.14 -3.58 -16.05
CA ASN A 206 29.39 -4.11 -16.63
C ASN A 206 30.03 -5.21 -15.75
N GLY A 207 29.79 -5.17 -14.44
CA GLY A 207 30.25 -6.17 -13.47
C GLY A 207 29.13 -7.12 -13.01
N HIS A 208 29.53 -8.24 -12.40
CA HIS A 208 28.60 -9.22 -11.82
C HIS A 208 27.79 -8.60 -10.68
N ILE A 209 26.45 -8.62 -10.75
CA ILE A 209 25.58 -8.19 -9.65
C ILE A 209 25.63 -9.24 -8.53
N TYR A 210 26.10 -8.88 -7.33
CA TYR A 210 26.18 -9.84 -6.21
C TYR A 210 24.88 -9.94 -5.41
N ASP A 211 24.23 -8.79 -5.16
CA ASP A 211 23.00 -8.72 -4.39
C ASP A 211 22.24 -7.41 -4.69
N CYS A 212 20.94 -7.42 -4.39
CA CYS A 212 20.04 -6.30 -4.54
C CYS A 212 18.98 -6.37 -3.44
N LYS A 213 18.67 -5.23 -2.80
CA LYS A 213 17.63 -5.15 -1.77
C LYS A 213 16.82 -3.87 -1.90
N PHE A 214 15.51 -4.00 -1.86
CA PHE A 214 14.62 -2.87 -1.61
C PHE A 214 14.82 -2.33 -0.20
N TYR A 215 14.52 -1.05 -0.01
CA TYR A 215 14.44 -0.46 1.32
C TYR A 215 13.32 -1.15 2.15
N PRO A 216 13.47 -1.37 3.47
CA PRO A 216 12.45 -2.08 4.26
C PRO A 216 11.10 -1.38 4.29
N TYR A 217 11.11 -0.04 4.24
CA TYR A 217 9.90 0.80 4.17
C TYR A 217 9.61 1.27 2.74
N PHE A 218 9.97 0.46 1.73
CA PHE A 218 9.61 0.74 0.35
C PHE A 218 8.09 0.90 0.23
N ASP A 219 7.68 2.06 -0.30
CA ASP A 219 6.31 2.41 -0.64
C ASP A 219 6.39 3.10 -2.00
N TRP A 220 5.76 2.50 -3.01
CA TRP A 220 5.71 3.01 -4.38
C TRP A 220 5.30 4.48 -4.46
N ASN A 221 4.36 4.89 -3.59
CA ASN A 221 3.75 6.21 -3.59
C ASN A 221 4.61 7.27 -2.88
N ASN A 222 5.79 6.89 -2.39
CA ASN A 222 6.68 7.76 -1.64
C ASN A 222 8.09 7.75 -2.23
N ASN A 223 8.41 8.73 -3.07
CA ASN A 223 9.72 8.88 -3.72
C ASN A 223 10.90 8.86 -2.72
N ASN A 224 10.70 9.24 -1.46
CA ASN A 224 11.74 9.22 -0.43
C ASN A 224 12.02 7.82 0.14
N THR A 225 11.19 6.81 -0.13
CA THR A 225 11.40 5.42 0.30
C THR A 225 11.33 4.40 -0.85
N CYS A 226 10.85 4.82 -2.02
CA CYS A 226 10.84 4.07 -3.29
C CYS A 226 12.26 3.94 -3.89
N PHE A 227 13.16 3.27 -3.16
CA PHE A 227 14.55 3.04 -3.58
C PHE A 227 15.06 1.64 -3.22
N PHE A 228 16.13 1.23 -3.89
CA PHE A 228 16.80 -0.06 -3.68
C PHE A 228 18.32 0.12 -3.68
N ALA A 229 19.02 -0.68 -2.89
CA ALA A 229 20.48 -0.80 -2.91
C ALA A 229 20.92 -1.93 -3.85
N LEU A 230 21.94 -1.66 -4.65
CA LEU A 230 22.53 -2.60 -5.60
C LEU A 230 24.04 -2.67 -5.40
N THR A 231 24.60 -3.89 -5.41
CA THR A 231 26.05 -4.11 -5.42
C THR A 231 26.50 -4.88 -6.66
N SER A 232 27.66 -4.54 -7.19
CA SER A 232 28.22 -5.17 -8.39
C SER A 232 29.74 -5.22 -8.33
N LYS A 233 30.33 -6.21 -9.00
CA LYS A 233 31.78 -6.40 -9.07
C LYS A 233 32.50 -5.13 -9.56
N ASP A 234 33.46 -4.68 -8.76
CA ASP A 234 34.38 -3.57 -8.96
C ASP A 234 33.69 -2.20 -9.15
N VAL A 235 32.47 -2.07 -8.62
CA VAL A 235 31.64 -0.85 -8.65
C VAL A 235 31.24 -0.48 -7.20
N PRO A 236 31.14 0.81 -6.83
CA PRO A 236 30.60 1.23 -5.54
C PRO A 236 29.22 0.63 -5.26
N VAL A 237 28.86 0.45 -3.99
CA VAL A 237 27.48 0.12 -3.63
C VAL A 237 26.64 1.37 -3.84
N SER A 238 25.57 1.28 -4.63
CA SER A 238 24.77 2.43 -5.00
C SER A 238 23.30 2.21 -4.64
N ILE A 239 22.66 3.28 -4.17
CA ILE A 239 21.21 3.33 -3.99
C ILE A 239 20.60 4.00 -5.22
N TYR A 240 19.59 3.35 -5.77
CA TYR A 240 18.86 3.80 -6.94
C TYR A 240 17.41 4.06 -6.58
N SER A 241 16.86 5.15 -7.12
CA SER A 241 15.42 5.38 -7.19
C SER A 241 14.78 4.24 -7.99
N ALA A 242 13.72 3.62 -7.45
CA ALA A 242 12.93 2.66 -8.19
C ALA A 242 11.90 3.33 -9.11
N TYR A 243 11.70 4.64 -9.01
CA TYR A 243 10.77 5.38 -9.87
C TYR A 243 11.34 5.54 -11.29
N ASP A 244 12.56 6.06 -11.40
CA ASP A 244 13.22 6.43 -12.68
C ASP A 244 14.58 5.74 -12.90
N GLY A 245 15.12 5.04 -11.91
CA GLY A 245 16.43 4.42 -11.97
C GLY A 245 17.60 5.38 -11.75
N SER A 246 17.35 6.63 -11.32
CA SER A 246 18.41 7.59 -11.00
C SER A 246 19.25 7.11 -9.82
N SER A 247 20.55 7.43 -9.85
CA SER A 247 21.47 7.12 -8.74
C SER A 247 21.33 8.16 -7.65
N LEU A 248 20.82 7.78 -6.48
CA LEU A 248 20.61 8.68 -5.35
C LEU A 248 21.90 8.88 -4.53
N ILE A 249 22.52 7.77 -4.12
CA ILE A 249 23.69 7.75 -3.23
C ILE A 249 24.66 6.65 -3.68
N SER A 250 25.97 6.80 -3.44
CA SER A 250 26.96 5.75 -3.71
C SER A 250 28.08 5.71 -2.66
N PHE A 251 28.34 4.51 -2.14
CA PHE A 251 29.30 4.23 -1.08
C PHE A 251 30.50 3.47 -1.66
N LYS A 252 31.69 4.01 -1.50
CA LYS A 252 32.94 3.32 -1.84
C LYS A 252 33.39 2.48 -0.65
N LEU A 253 33.37 1.16 -0.81
CA LEU A 253 34.00 0.25 0.14
C LEU A 253 35.50 0.21 -0.14
N PHE A 254 36.30 0.52 0.88
CA PHE A 254 37.74 0.33 0.85
C PHE A 254 38.16 -0.81 1.79
N ASN A 255 39.14 -1.60 1.34
CA ASN A 255 39.83 -2.55 2.20
C ASN A 255 40.85 -1.83 3.11
N ASP A 256 41.49 -2.57 4.01
CA ASP A 256 42.48 -2.00 4.94
C ASP A 256 43.77 -1.50 4.23
N SER A 257 43.92 -1.80 2.94
CA SER A 257 44.99 -1.34 2.03
C SER A 257 44.55 -0.17 1.13
N GLN A 258 43.37 0.43 1.40
CA GLN A 258 42.76 1.53 0.61
C GLN A 258 42.39 1.19 -0.84
N GLU A 259 42.35 -0.08 -1.21
CA GLU A 259 41.84 -0.53 -2.51
C GLU A 259 40.31 -0.72 -2.47
N LEU A 260 39.63 -0.61 -3.62
CA LEU A 260 38.19 -0.84 -3.70
C LEU A 260 37.87 -2.32 -3.35
N SER A 261 36.94 -2.52 -2.42
CA SER A 261 36.52 -3.85 -1.95
C SER A 261 35.13 -4.20 -2.44
N ASN A 262 34.95 -5.44 -2.91
CA ASN A 262 33.65 -5.94 -3.35
C ASN A 262 32.71 -6.22 -2.15
N CYS A 263 31.46 -5.79 -2.28
CA CYS A 263 30.38 -6.15 -1.36
C CYS A 263 29.60 -7.35 -1.93
N TYR A 264 29.35 -8.36 -1.09
CA TYR A 264 28.78 -9.65 -1.50
C TYR A 264 27.34 -9.87 -1.03
N SER A 265 26.89 -9.08 -0.06
CA SER A 265 25.55 -9.15 0.53
C SER A 265 25.14 -7.80 1.09
N LEU A 266 23.90 -7.39 0.85
CA LEU A 266 23.32 -6.15 1.36
C LEU A 266 22.23 -6.46 2.38
N CYS A 267 22.12 -5.64 3.42
CA CYS A 267 20.98 -5.67 4.33
C CYS A 267 20.74 -4.25 4.86
N PHE A 268 19.50 -3.78 4.80
CA PHE A 268 19.13 -2.56 5.51
C PHE A 268 18.83 -2.91 6.96
N HIS A 269 19.27 -2.06 7.89
CA HIS A 269 18.80 -2.15 9.27
C HIS A 269 17.28 -1.84 9.29
N PRO A 270 16.47 -2.59 10.04
CA PRO A 270 15.03 -2.36 10.08
C PRO A 270 14.66 -0.98 10.67
N GLU A 271 15.13 -0.62 11.87
CA GLU A 271 14.73 0.64 12.52
C GLU A 271 15.58 1.87 12.19
N LYS A 272 16.85 1.70 11.78
CA LYS A 272 17.80 2.80 11.55
C LYS A 272 18.00 3.00 10.05
N ASN A 273 18.32 4.23 9.64
CA ASN A 273 18.71 4.56 8.27
C ASN A 273 20.12 4.03 7.95
N TRP A 274 20.39 2.74 8.17
CA TRP A 274 21.69 2.11 8.00
C TRP A 274 21.67 1.05 6.88
N LEU A 275 22.69 1.05 6.05
CA LEU A 275 22.96 0.01 5.06
C LEU A 275 24.19 -0.80 5.47
N LEU A 276 23.99 -2.08 5.75
CA LEU A 276 25.03 -3.05 6.09
C LEU A 276 25.56 -3.69 4.80
N CYS A 277 26.86 -3.53 4.56
CA CYS A 277 27.56 -4.07 3.40
C CYS A 277 28.55 -5.17 3.84
N GLY A 278 28.24 -6.43 3.53
CA GLY A 278 29.11 -7.58 3.82
C GLY A 278 30.28 -7.70 2.83
N THR A 279 31.50 -7.93 3.33
CA THR A 279 32.74 -7.91 2.52
C THR A 279 33.52 -9.23 2.53
N LYS A 280 34.46 -9.40 1.59
CA LYS A 280 35.44 -10.51 1.55
C LYS A 280 36.33 -10.56 2.81
N ASN A 281 36.51 -9.44 3.50
CA ASN A 281 37.42 -9.28 4.64
C ASN A 281 36.77 -9.62 6.00
N ARG A 282 35.71 -10.45 6.03
CA ARG A 282 35.01 -10.86 7.27
C ARG A 282 34.56 -9.65 8.11
N SER A 283 34.09 -8.61 7.42
CA SER A 283 33.60 -7.39 8.08
C SER A 283 32.35 -6.86 7.39
N ILE A 284 31.49 -6.21 8.17
CA ILE A 284 30.36 -5.43 7.69
C ILE A 284 30.74 -3.95 7.82
N LYS A 285 30.72 -3.24 6.70
CA LYS A 285 30.73 -1.76 6.70
C LYS A 285 29.29 -1.28 6.83
N VAL A 286 29.02 -0.45 7.83
CA VAL A 286 27.70 0.14 8.07
C VAL A 286 27.76 1.60 7.64
N TYR A 287 26.89 1.99 6.72
CA TYR A 287 26.74 3.37 6.25
C TYR A 287 25.43 3.95 6.74
N ASP A 288 25.46 5.17 7.28
CA ASP A 288 24.24 5.93 7.59
C ASP A 288 23.81 6.69 6.33
N LEU A 289 22.57 6.49 5.88
CA LEU A 289 22.03 7.14 4.68
C LEU A 289 21.95 8.66 4.84
N ASN A 290 21.88 9.17 6.09
CA ASN A 290 21.92 10.59 6.38
C ASN A 290 23.34 11.18 6.33
N LYS A 291 24.39 10.34 6.32
CA LYS A 291 25.81 10.73 6.30
C LYS A 291 26.61 9.90 5.27
N PRO A 292 26.29 10.00 3.97
CA PRO A 292 26.71 9.00 2.99
C PRO A 292 28.22 8.92 2.70
N ASN A 293 28.99 9.95 3.07
CA ASN A 293 30.44 10.00 2.84
C ASN A 293 31.26 9.35 3.98
N GLU A 294 30.64 8.94 5.08
CA GLU A 294 31.33 8.40 6.25
C GLU A 294 30.89 6.96 6.54
N ILE A 295 31.86 6.10 6.92
CA ILE A 295 31.56 4.78 7.46
C ILE A 295 31.11 4.99 8.90
N CYS A 296 29.83 4.74 9.20
CA CYS A 296 29.26 4.88 10.53
C CYS A 296 29.81 3.81 11.49
N GLU A 297 29.94 2.57 11.04
CA GLU A 297 30.48 1.46 11.83
C GLU A 297 31.27 0.47 10.96
N ASN A 298 32.33 -0.14 11.52
CA ASN A 298 33.11 -1.19 10.86
C ASN A 298 33.15 -2.43 11.75
N ARG A 299 32.15 -3.31 11.58
CA ARG A 299 32.01 -4.55 12.35
C ARG A 299 32.95 -5.60 11.79
N ILE A 300 34.16 -5.66 12.31
CA ILE A 300 35.10 -6.76 12.06
C ILE A 300 34.55 -8.00 12.76
N LEU A 301 34.19 -9.04 12.01
CA LEU A 301 33.57 -10.26 12.55
C LEU A 301 34.58 -11.39 12.79
N GLY A 302 35.75 -11.33 12.15
CA GLY A 302 36.74 -12.42 12.15
C GLY A 302 38.17 -11.94 12.28
N THR A 303 38.87 -12.36 13.34
CA THR A 303 40.31 -12.09 13.55
C THR A 303 41.11 -13.39 13.65
N ARG A 304 42.44 -13.34 13.47
CA ARG A 304 43.31 -14.54 13.56
C ARG A 304 43.24 -15.27 14.91
N LYS A 305 42.87 -14.58 16.00
CA LYS A 305 42.73 -15.13 17.36
C LYS A 305 41.27 -15.24 17.84
N GLY A 306 40.30 -14.64 17.15
CA GLY A 306 38.90 -14.57 17.56
C GLY A 306 38.08 -15.81 17.19
N LYS A 307 36.93 -16.00 17.86
CA LYS A 307 36.02 -17.13 17.62
C LYS A 307 35.08 -16.92 16.42
N GLY A 308 34.91 -15.68 15.96
CA GLY A 308 33.88 -15.23 15.02
C GLY A 308 33.92 -15.75 13.56
N GLN A 309 33.32 -14.98 12.67
CA GLN A 309 32.99 -15.37 11.29
C GLN A 309 34.26 -15.53 10.42
N LYS A 310 34.34 -16.59 9.61
CA LYS A 310 35.58 -17.00 8.91
C LYS A 310 35.50 -17.08 7.39
N GLY A 311 34.34 -17.34 6.80
CA GLY A 311 34.14 -17.34 5.35
C GLY A 311 34.02 -15.95 4.75
N ILE A 312 33.62 -15.88 3.48
CA ILE A 312 33.10 -14.65 2.88
C ILE A 312 31.62 -14.54 3.27
N ILE A 313 31.17 -13.36 3.69
CA ILE A 313 29.78 -13.09 4.04
C ILE A 313 28.92 -13.21 2.77
N SER A 314 27.96 -14.15 2.76
CA SER A 314 27.13 -14.48 1.59
C SER A 314 25.68 -14.01 1.71
N THR A 315 25.18 -13.82 2.94
CA THR A 315 23.83 -13.29 3.20
C THR A 315 23.77 -12.73 4.63
N ILE A 316 22.97 -11.68 4.82
CA ILE A 316 22.69 -11.05 6.12
C ILE A 316 21.17 -10.85 6.20
N ASP A 317 20.53 -11.24 7.31
CA ASP A 317 19.09 -11.05 7.53
C ASP A 317 18.77 -10.66 8.99
N TYR A 318 18.08 -9.54 9.18
CA TYR A 318 17.63 -9.07 10.50
C TYR A 318 16.37 -9.82 10.95
N LYS A 319 16.28 -10.10 12.25
CA LYS A 319 15.05 -10.62 12.85
C LYS A 319 13.98 -9.52 12.79
N LYS A 320 12.78 -9.86 12.30
CA LYS A 320 11.65 -8.94 12.07
C LYS A 320 10.54 -8.98 13.14
N GLU A 321 10.50 -10.03 13.97
CA GLU A 321 9.45 -10.27 14.98
C GLU A 321 10.02 -10.95 16.24
N GLY A 322 9.29 -10.91 17.36
CA GLY A 322 9.62 -11.63 18.59
C GLY A 322 10.68 -10.97 19.49
N TYR A 323 11.13 -11.66 20.55
CA TYR A 323 12.08 -11.06 21.51
C TYR A 323 13.43 -10.70 20.86
N GLY A 324 13.96 -9.52 21.17
CA GLY A 324 15.18 -8.99 20.54
C GLY A 324 15.01 -8.59 19.06
N ASN A 325 13.77 -8.31 18.64
CA ASN A 325 13.46 -7.78 17.31
C ASN A 325 14.38 -6.60 16.94
N ASN A 326 14.73 -6.48 15.66
CA ASN A 326 15.51 -5.37 15.10
C ASN A 326 16.91 -5.13 15.70
N SER A 327 17.29 -5.90 16.73
CA SER A 327 18.56 -5.84 17.46
C SER A 327 19.44 -7.05 17.19
N ILE A 328 18.86 -8.13 16.65
CA ILE A 328 19.51 -9.42 16.35
C ILE A 328 19.46 -9.66 14.85
N TYR A 329 20.58 -10.14 14.30
CA TYR A 329 20.69 -10.47 12.88
C TYR A 329 21.55 -11.72 12.66
N ALA A 330 21.27 -12.41 11.57
CA ALA A 330 21.94 -13.65 11.19
C ALA A 330 22.82 -13.44 9.95
N ILE A 331 23.90 -14.23 9.87
CA ILE A 331 24.88 -14.19 8.81
C ILE A 331 25.14 -15.61 8.31
N GLY A 332 24.90 -15.86 7.03
CA GLY A 332 25.44 -17.02 6.33
C GLY A 332 26.82 -16.70 5.75
N ASP A 333 27.70 -17.70 5.70
CA ASP A 333 28.98 -17.59 4.99
C ASP A 333 29.24 -18.73 3.99
N TYR A 334 30.20 -18.48 3.09
CA TYR A 334 30.62 -19.43 2.06
C TYR A 334 31.37 -20.68 2.58
N ASN A 335 31.51 -20.87 3.89
CA ASN A 335 32.02 -22.09 4.52
C ASN A 335 30.90 -22.98 5.12
N ASP A 336 29.64 -22.71 4.76
CA ASP A 336 28.44 -23.38 5.27
C ASP A 336 28.27 -23.25 6.80
N ILE A 337 28.56 -22.04 7.31
CA ILE A 337 28.37 -21.67 8.71
C ILE A 337 27.35 -20.52 8.83
N LEU A 338 26.38 -20.70 9.74
CA LEU A 338 25.43 -19.69 10.15
C LEU A 338 25.87 -19.10 11.49
N TYR A 339 25.95 -17.77 11.58
CA TYR A 339 26.27 -17.03 12.80
C TYR A 339 25.11 -16.11 13.17
N ILE A 340 24.90 -15.88 14.47
CA ILE A 340 23.93 -14.92 14.99
C ILE A 340 24.67 -13.87 15.83
N TYR A 341 24.39 -12.60 15.54
CA TYR A 341 24.98 -11.42 16.16
C TYR A 341 23.86 -10.49 16.67
N ALA A 342 24.21 -9.55 17.55
CA ALA A 342 23.35 -8.42 17.89
C ALA A 342 24.11 -7.10 17.74
N ASP A 343 23.40 -6.00 17.49
CA ASP A 343 24.02 -4.69 17.26
C ASP A 343 24.90 -4.21 18.42
N ASN A 344 24.63 -4.66 19.65
CA ASN A 344 25.37 -4.30 20.86
C ASN A 344 26.53 -5.26 21.20
N CYS A 345 26.78 -6.32 20.42
CA CYS A 345 27.81 -7.31 20.75
C CYS A 345 29.22 -6.86 20.32
N ASN A 346 30.26 -7.42 20.95
CA ASN A 346 31.64 -7.19 20.53
C ASN A 346 31.98 -8.08 19.32
N HIS A 347 31.47 -7.68 18.15
CA HIS A 347 31.60 -8.33 16.84
C HIS A 347 32.98 -8.96 16.55
N LYS A 348 34.07 -8.34 17.04
CA LYS A 348 35.46 -8.75 16.84
C LYS A 348 35.84 -10.09 17.48
N ASN A 349 35.19 -10.42 18.60
CA ASN A 349 35.51 -11.57 19.44
C ASN A 349 34.30 -12.49 19.66
N ASP A 350 33.09 -11.91 19.74
CA ASP A 350 31.88 -12.57 20.21
C ASP A 350 30.83 -12.69 19.10
N TYR A 351 30.19 -13.85 19.05
CA TYR A 351 28.92 -14.10 18.38
C TYR A 351 27.96 -14.68 19.44
N ILE A 352 26.66 -14.54 19.25
CA ILE A 352 25.67 -15.10 20.18
C ILE A 352 25.59 -16.61 19.95
N LEU A 353 25.35 -17.02 18.70
CA LEU A 353 25.25 -18.43 18.30
C LEU A 353 25.99 -18.69 17.00
N LYS A 354 26.37 -19.95 16.81
CA LYS A 354 27.02 -20.45 15.60
C LYS A 354 26.57 -21.88 15.33
N PHE A 355 26.02 -22.09 14.15
CA PHE A 355 25.65 -23.41 13.63
C PHE A 355 26.56 -23.73 12.45
N SER A 356 27.26 -24.86 12.48
CA SER A 356 28.16 -25.27 11.40
C SER A 356 27.72 -26.60 10.81
N ASN A 357 27.19 -26.57 9.59
CA ASN A 357 26.74 -27.74 8.86
C ASN A 357 27.74 -28.01 7.74
N LYS A 358 28.77 -28.84 8.00
CA LYS A 358 29.78 -29.22 7.00
C LYS A 358 29.20 -30.18 5.95
N TYR A 359 28.45 -29.63 5.01
CA TYR A 359 28.12 -30.25 3.73
C TYR A 359 28.88 -29.50 2.64
N ASN A 360 29.26 -30.17 1.54
CA ASN A 360 29.91 -29.51 0.40
C ASN A 360 28.87 -28.74 -0.44
N SER A 361 28.17 -27.78 0.18
CA SER A 361 27.01 -27.09 -0.37
C SER A 361 27.29 -25.64 -0.81
N ASN A 362 28.57 -25.31 -0.96
CA ASN A 362 29.08 -24.06 -1.52
C ASN A 362 28.51 -22.79 -0.87
N GLY A 363 28.30 -22.84 0.46
CA GLY A 363 27.92 -21.70 1.29
C GLY A 363 26.43 -21.55 1.55
N ILE A 364 26.09 -21.05 2.74
CA ILE A 364 24.72 -20.64 3.09
C ILE A 364 24.42 -19.32 2.36
N THR A 365 23.48 -19.33 1.42
CA THR A 365 23.19 -18.18 0.54
C THR A 365 21.79 -17.59 0.70
N CYS A 366 20.95 -18.20 1.53
CA CYS A 366 19.63 -17.72 1.89
C CYS A 366 19.41 -18.02 3.38
N VAL A 367 18.95 -17.02 4.12
CA VAL A 367 18.57 -17.11 5.55
C VAL A 367 17.24 -16.38 5.72
N LYS A 368 16.33 -16.94 6.53
CA LYS A 368 15.02 -16.37 6.85
C LYS A 368 14.64 -16.70 8.29
N TRP A 369 14.15 -15.73 9.05
CA TRP A 369 13.62 -15.95 10.39
C TRP A 369 12.20 -16.55 10.36
N TYR A 370 11.86 -17.41 11.33
CA TYR A 370 10.53 -18.03 11.46
C TYR A 370 10.03 -18.00 12.91
N GLY A 371 8.96 -17.24 13.15
CA GLY A 371 8.41 -17.03 14.49
C GLY A 371 9.44 -16.44 15.46
N GLU A 372 9.27 -16.72 16.75
CA GLU A 372 10.08 -16.08 17.79
C GLU A 372 11.49 -16.66 17.94
N TYR A 373 11.68 -17.97 17.75
CA TYR A 373 12.92 -18.66 18.11
C TYR A 373 13.58 -19.42 16.96
N ASN A 374 12.96 -19.51 15.78
CA ASN A 374 13.50 -20.35 14.71
C ASN A 374 14.13 -19.54 13.59
N ILE A 375 15.10 -20.15 12.93
CA ILE A 375 15.77 -19.60 11.75
C ILE A 375 16.00 -20.70 10.72
N LEU A 376 15.74 -20.39 9.46
CA LEU A 376 15.92 -21.27 8.32
C LEU A 376 17.17 -20.86 7.53
N SER A 377 18.00 -21.82 7.13
CA SER A 377 19.15 -21.61 6.25
C SER A 377 19.08 -22.52 5.03
N GLY A 378 19.51 -21.99 3.87
CA GLY A 378 19.61 -22.73 2.62
C GLY A 378 20.92 -22.41 1.92
N SER A 379 21.67 -23.47 1.60
CA SER A 379 22.95 -23.37 0.89
C SER A 379 22.79 -23.37 -0.62
N ARG A 380 23.82 -22.84 -1.31
CA ARG A 380 23.83 -22.54 -2.74
C ARG A 380 23.34 -23.71 -3.59
N ASN A 381 24.07 -24.83 -3.56
CA ASN A 381 23.69 -26.11 -4.19
C ASN A 381 23.36 -27.18 -3.13
N GLY A 382 22.88 -26.75 -1.96
CA GLY A 382 22.50 -27.64 -0.87
C GLY A 382 21.14 -28.31 -1.10
N SER A 383 21.11 -29.63 -1.06
CA SER A 383 19.89 -30.45 -1.18
C SER A 383 18.95 -30.38 0.04
N TYR A 384 19.25 -29.54 1.02
CA TYR A 384 18.46 -29.36 2.23
C TYR A 384 18.35 -27.87 2.60
N ILE A 385 17.17 -27.50 3.11
CA ILE A 385 16.96 -26.29 3.92
C ILE A 385 16.92 -26.75 5.37
N PHE A 386 17.63 -26.08 6.27
CA PHE A 386 17.76 -26.46 7.69
C PHE A 386 17.05 -25.47 8.60
N LEU A 387 16.26 -25.98 9.55
CA LEU A 387 15.63 -25.20 10.63
C LEU A 387 16.47 -25.33 11.89
N TYR A 388 16.81 -24.22 12.54
CA TYR A 388 17.48 -24.17 13.84
C TYR A 388 16.60 -23.42 14.84
N ASP A 389 16.58 -23.87 16.10
CA ASP A 389 16.00 -23.13 17.23
C ASP A 389 17.14 -22.43 17.98
N ILE A 390 17.08 -21.11 18.09
CA ILE A 390 18.13 -20.30 18.73
C ILE A 390 18.25 -20.53 20.23
N ARG A 391 17.28 -21.20 20.86
CA ARG A 391 17.37 -21.61 22.27
C ARG A 391 18.22 -22.87 22.46
N ASN A 392 18.54 -23.57 21.38
CA ASN A 392 19.32 -24.80 21.38
C ASN A 392 20.71 -24.56 20.77
N ASN A 393 21.77 -24.71 21.57
CA ASN A 393 23.16 -24.46 21.13
C ASN A 393 23.77 -25.61 20.30
N LYS A 394 22.95 -26.43 19.62
CA LYS A 394 23.36 -27.61 18.84
C LYS A 394 22.68 -27.65 17.48
N GLU A 395 22.81 -28.79 16.79
CA GLU A 395 22.46 -28.99 15.37
C GLU A 395 21.01 -28.62 15.00
N TYR A 396 20.75 -28.59 13.70
CA TYR A 396 19.42 -28.30 13.14
C TYR A 396 18.32 -29.19 13.76
N VAL A 397 17.16 -28.59 13.99
CA VAL A 397 15.96 -29.26 14.55
C VAL A 397 15.24 -30.07 13.48
N GLN A 398 15.14 -29.53 12.27
CA GLN A 398 14.49 -30.15 11.11
C GLN A 398 15.26 -29.85 9.82
N LYS A 399 15.02 -30.66 8.77
CA LYS A 399 15.58 -30.41 7.43
C LYS A 399 14.59 -30.81 6.33
N PHE A 400 14.49 -29.96 5.32
CA PHE A 400 13.56 -30.09 4.21
C PHE A 400 14.34 -30.40 2.93
N LYS A 401 14.07 -31.54 2.29
CA LYS A 401 14.83 -32.03 1.13
C LYS A 401 14.37 -31.36 -0.17
N ARG A 402 15.26 -30.62 -0.83
CA ARG A 402 15.08 -30.05 -2.18
C ARG A 402 16.12 -30.57 -3.16
N TYR A 403 15.84 -30.55 -4.47
CA TYR A 403 16.85 -30.88 -5.48
C TYR A 403 17.58 -29.61 -5.96
N ALA A 404 18.88 -29.52 -5.71
CA ALA A 404 19.71 -28.34 -6.02
C ALA A 404 21.01 -28.75 -6.74
N LEU A 405 20.89 -29.51 -7.83
CA LEU A 405 22.01 -30.15 -8.54
C LEU A 405 22.82 -29.20 -9.44
N THR A 406 22.42 -27.92 -9.54
CA THR A 406 23.13 -26.89 -10.31
C THR A 406 23.88 -25.94 -9.38
N ASN A 407 25.05 -25.42 -9.79
CA ASN A 407 25.84 -24.43 -9.05
C ASN A 407 25.24 -23.01 -8.96
N GLN A 408 23.92 -22.87 -9.12
CA GLN A 408 23.15 -21.64 -8.99
C GLN A 408 22.79 -21.36 -7.52
N LYS A 409 22.30 -20.15 -7.21
CA LYS A 409 21.83 -19.75 -5.86
C LYS A 409 20.36 -20.11 -5.73
N TYR A 410 19.99 -21.13 -4.95
CA TYR A 410 18.57 -21.46 -4.72
C TYR A 410 18.00 -20.68 -3.53
N LEU A 411 17.23 -19.63 -3.83
CA LEU A 411 16.48 -18.83 -2.86
C LEU A 411 15.12 -19.47 -2.57
N PHE A 412 14.70 -19.40 -1.31
CA PHE A 412 13.41 -19.87 -0.82
C PHE A 412 12.76 -18.76 0.02
N ASP A 413 11.46 -18.90 0.28
CA ASP A 413 10.75 -17.99 1.17
C ASP A 413 9.77 -18.72 2.09
N ILE A 414 9.17 -17.96 3.01
CA ILE A 414 8.24 -18.46 4.02
C ILE A 414 6.90 -17.76 3.85
N HIS A 415 5.80 -18.50 3.92
CA HIS A 415 4.45 -17.96 4.04
C HIS A 415 3.69 -18.70 5.13
N LYS A 416 3.33 -17.99 6.21
CA LYS A 416 2.72 -18.59 7.42
C LYS A 416 3.61 -19.76 7.89
N ASN A 417 3.08 -20.97 7.97
CA ASN A 417 3.78 -22.15 8.50
C ASN A 417 4.40 -23.02 7.38
N TYR A 418 4.56 -22.45 6.17
CA TYR A 418 5.05 -23.15 4.98
C TYR A 418 6.36 -22.57 4.44
N ILE A 419 7.30 -23.45 4.09
CA ILE A 419 8.49 -23.12 3.30
C ILE A 419 8.16 -23.36 1.83
N ILE A 420 8.51 -22.41 0.97
CA ILE A 420 8.29 -22.49 -0.47
C ILE A 420 9.65 -22.39 -1.18
N SER A 421 10.07 -23.46 -1.86
CA SER A 421 11.36 -23.53 -2.56
C SER A 421 11.23 -24.17 -3.93
N GLY A 422 11.91 -23.59 -4.92
CA GLY A 422 12.14 -24.21 -6.21
C GLY A 422 13.10 -25.39 -6.14
N ASP A 423 13.19 -26.17 -7.23
CA ASP A 423 14.18 -27.22 -7.43
C ASP A 423 14.75 -27.28 -8.87
N THR A 424 15.78 -28.11 -9.06
CA THR A 424 16.46 -28.31 -10.35
C THR A 424 15.56 -28.86 -11.46
N TYR A 425 14.52 -29.59 -11.10
CA TYR A 425 13.56 -30.17 -12.05
C TYR A 425 12.46 -29.18 -12.42
N GLY A 426 12.53 -27.94 -11.92
CA GLY A 426 11.61 -26.85 -12.24
C GLY A 426 10.29 -26.93 -11.47
N TYR A 427 10.28 -27.64 -10.35
CA TYR A 427 9.13 -27.70 -9.45
C TYR A 427 9.24 -26.66 -8.33
N LEU A 428 8.08 -26.14 -7.94
CA LEU A 428 7.84 -25.40 -6.70
C LEU A 428 7.38 -26.40 -5.62
N ASN A 429 8.07 -26.42 -4.48
CA ASN A 429 7.85 -27.39 -3.41
C ASN A 429 7.38 -26.66 -2.14
N PHE A 430 6.32 -27.17 -1.51
CA PHE A 430 5.66 -26.60 -0.33
C PHE A 430 5.83 -27.54 0.86
N TYR A 431 6.59 -27.13 1.87
CA TYR A 431 6.86 -27.94 3.07
C TYR A 431 6.14 -27.37 4.29
N ASN A 432 5.49 -28.23 5.08
CA ASN A 432 4.97 -27.87 6.39
C ASN A 432 6.10 -27.81 7.42
N ILE A 433 6.27 -26.68 8.12
CA ILE A 433 7.28 -26.54 9.17
C ILE A 433 6.90 -27.35 10.43
N GLU A 434 5.61 -27.48 10.75
CA GLU A 434 5.17 -28.21 11.94
C GLU A 434 5.38 -29.71 11.80
N ASN A 435 4.94 -30.28 10.67
CA ASN A 435 4.99 -31.73 10.43
C ASN A 435 6.31 -32.21 9.79
N ASN A 436 7.16 -31.29 9.29
CA ASN A 436 8.37 -31.62 8.50
C ASN A 436 8.10 -32.44 7.22
N GLU A 437 6.96 -32.17 6.56
CA GLU A 437 6.47 -32.92 5.39
C GLU A 437 6.40 -32.03 4.13
N LEU A 438 6.70 -32.61 2.97
CA LEU A 438 6.39 -32.01 1.66
C LEU A 438 4.89 -32.22 1.39
N ILE A 439 4.08 -31.17 1.54
CA ILE A 439 2.62 -31.25 1.33
C ILE A 439 2.29 -31.27 -0.16
N HIS A 440 2.94 -30.39 -0.94
CA HIS A 440 2.66 -30.25 -2.37
C HIS A 440 3.93 -30.00 -3.17
N LYS A 441 3.91 -30.50 -4.40
CA LYS A 441 4.99 -30.34 -5.36
C LYS A 441 4.39 -30.02 -6.74
N GLN A 442 4.70 -28.83 -7.26
CA GLN A 442 4.09 -28.32 -8.47
C GLN A 442 5.11 -28.05 -9.57
N LEU A 443 4.97 -28.68 -10.74
CA LEU A 443 5.80 -28.36 -11.90
C LEU A 443 5.43 -26.97 -12.44
N ILE A 444 6.41 -26.07 -12.54
CA ILE A 444 6.24 -24.71 -13.09
C ILE A 444 6.93 -24.62 -14.45
N ASN A 445 8.20 -25.02 -14.53
CA ASN A 445 8.96 -25.01 -15.78
C ASN A 445 9.54 -26.39 -16.05
N LYS A 446 9.18 -27.01 -17.19
CA LYS A 446 9.63 -28.38 -17.51
C LYS A 446 11.13 -28.47 -17.88
N TYR A 447 11.74 -27.36 -18.28
CA TYR A 447 13.06 -27.35 -18.96
C TYR A 447 14.15 -26.61 -18.19
N SER A 448 13.77 -25.74 -17.25
CA SER A 448 14.66 -24.93 -16.43
C SER A 448 14.35 -25.06 -14.94
N PRO A 449 15.37 -25.09 -14.06
CA PRO A 449 15.22 -25.01 -12.61
C PRO A 449 14.42 -23.78 -12.16
N ILE A 450 13.68 -23.89 -11.06
CA ILE A 450 13.23 -22.71 -10.32
C ILE A 450 14.29 -22.41 -9.26
N VAL A 451 15.03 -21.32 -9.42
CA VAL A 451 16.16 -20.94 -8.55
C VAL A 451 15.82 -19.82 -7.59
N SER A 452 14.81 -19.01 -7.90
CA SER A 452 14.36 -17.94 -7.03
C SER A 452 12.88 -18.11 -6.74
N VAL A 453 12.51 -18.00 -5.47
CA VAL A 453 11.14 -17.94 -4.98
C VAL A 453 11.06 -16.80 -3.98
N ASN A 454 10.07 -15.94 -4.14
CA ASN A 454 9.74 -14.91 -3.17
C ASN A 454 8.21 -14.77 -3.08
N VAL A 455 7.71 -14.62 -1.86
CA VAL A 455 6.26 -14.49 -1.61
C VAL A 455 5.92 -13.03 -1.43
N HIS A 456 4.80 -12.61 -2.00
CA HIS A 456 4.27 -11.26 -1.83
C HIS A 456 3.84 -11.04 -0.37
N SER A 457 4.11 -9.86 0.17
CA SER A 457 3.93 -9.55 1.60
C SER A 457 2.47 -9.58 2.06
N ILE A 458 1.56 -9.02 1.25
CA ILE A 458 0.12 -8.87 1.56
C ILE A 458 -0.71 -10.02 0.93
N TYR A 459 -0.67 -10.15 -0.40
CA TYR A 459 -1.51 -11.08 -1.17
C TYR A 459 -0.85 -12.46 -1.35
N PRO A 460 -1.61 -13.54 -1.61
CA PRO A 460 -1.07 -14.90 -1.77
C PRO A 460 -0.46 -15.14 -3.17
N PHE A 461 0.40 -14.22 -3.60
CA PHE A 461 1.18 -14.34 -4.84
C PHE A 461 2.58 -14.88 -4.56
N ILE A 462 3.08 -15.71 -5.47
CA ILE A 462 4.44 -16.24 -5.46
C ILE A 462 5.12 -15.82 -6.76
N LEU A 463 6.28 -15.16 -6.64
CA LEU A 463 7.15 -14.85 -7.77
C LEU A 463 8.23 -15.92 -7.88
N THR A 464 8.28 -16.63 -9.02
CA THR A 464 9.30 -17.64 -9.32
C THR A 464 10.22 -17.20 -10.45
N GLY A 465 11.53 -17.41 -10.31
CA GLY A 465 12.53 -17.12 -11.34
C GLY A 465 13.20 -18.38 -11.89
N SER A 466 13.14 -18.54 -13.21
CA SER A 466 13.74 -19.67 -13.96
C SER A 466 15.26 -19.49 -14.16
N GLY A 467 16.05 -20.47 -13.72
CA GLY A 467 17.52 -20.50 -13.84
C GLY A 467 18.05 -21.09 -15.15
N THR A 468 19.34 -21.43 -15.21
CA THR A 468 19.98 -22.08 -16.38
C THR A 468 19.24 -23.35 -16.79
N ARG A 469 18.96 -23.48 -18.09
CA ARG A 469 18.46 -24.72 -18.72
C ARG A 469 19.17 -25.97 -18.19
N GLN A 470 18.41 -27.05 -18.01
CA GLN A 470 18.95 -28.36 -17.67
C GLN A 470 19.86 -28.89 -18.80
N PHE A 471 21.15 -29.06 -18.49
CA PHE A 471 22.05 -29.84 -19.34
C PHE A 471 21.86 -31.33 -19.05
N TYR A 472 20.93 -31.96 -19.76
CA TYR A 472 20.95 -33.40 -19.93
C TYR A 472 22.27 -33.77 -20.65
N GLN A 473 23.13 -34.56 -19.99
CA GLN A 473 24.38 -35.00 -20.58
C GLN A 473 24.11 -35.98 -21.73
N ASN A 474 24.29 -35.51 -22.96
CA ASN A 474 24.52 -36.39 -24.11
C ASN A 474 25.95 -36.95 -24.03
N SER A 475 26.16 -37.95 -23.17
CA SER A 475 27.40 -38.74 -23.12
C SER A 475 27.12 -40.14 -22.59
N ASN A 476 27.57 -41.15 -23.34
CA ASN A 476 27.35 -42.60 -23.17
C ASN A 476 27.84 -43.19 -21.83
N SER A 477 27.18 -42.86 -20.72
CA SER A 477 27.22 -43.62 -19.48
C SER A 477 25.83 -43.66 -18.86
N LYS A 478 25.51 -44.73 -18.12
CA LYS A 478 24.21 -44.90 -17.49
C LYS A 478 24.02 -43.84 -16.40
N ILE A 479 23.36 -42.73 -16.73
CA ILE A 479 23.00 -41.68 -15.78
C ILE A 479 21.48 -41.70 -15.58
N ASP A 480 21.07 -42.52 -14.61
CA ASP A 480 19.91 -42.36 -13.73
C ASP A 480 18.55 -41.90 -14.29
N ILE A 481 18.14 -42.53 -15.39
CA ILE A 481 16.73 -42.95 -15.54
C ILE A 481 16.31 -43.87 -14.36
N SER A 482 17.28 -44.47 -13.66
CA SER A 482 17.07 -45.16 -12.38
C SER A 482 16.38 -44.29 -11.32
N CYS A 483 16.58 -42.96 -11.32
CA CYS A 483 15.90 -42.07 -10.38
C CYS A 483 14.43 -41.84 -10.75
N THR A 484 14.06 -41.84 -12.03
CA THR A 484 12.65 -41.79 -12.43
C THR A 484 11.95 -43.15 -12.29
N SER A 485 12.65 -44.27 -12.50
CA SER A 485 12.07 -45.60 -12.28
C SER A 485 11.99 -46.02 -10.80
N SER A 486 12.92 -45.58 -9.95
CA SER A 486 12.84 -45.82 -8.50
C SER A 486 11.83 -44.93 -7.78
N ILE A 487 11.46 -43.78 -8.35
CA ILE A 487 10.32 -42.97 -7.88
C ILE A 487 8.98 -43.69 -8.15
N TYR A 488 8.86 -44.44 -9.25
CA TYR A 488 7.66 -45.25 -9.52
C TYR A 488 7.57 -46.53 -8.69
N ASN A 489 8.69 -47.11 -8.25
CA ASN A 489 8.70 -48.39 -7.53
C ASN A 489 8.68 -48.30 -5.99
N ASN A 490 8.61 -47.10 -5.40
CA ASN A 490 8.66 -46.91 -3.94
C ASN A 490 7.42 -46.23 -3.31
N THR A 491 6.30 -46.20 -4.03
CA THR A 491 4.99 -46.02 -3.41
C THR A 491 4.32 -47.39 -3.24
N ASN A 492 4.48 -47.99 -2.06
CA ASN A 492 3.64 -49.11 -1.62
C ASN A 492 2.20 -48.62 -1.45
N ILE A 493 1.43 -48.64 -2.54
CA ILE A 493 -0.03 -48.66 -2.50
C ILE A 493 -0.42 -50.01 -3.11
N HIS A 494 -0.82 -50.95 -2.25
CA HIS A 494 -1.54 -52.13 -2.70
C HIS A 494 -2.89 -51.68 -3.25
N GLU A 495 -3.08 -51.77 -4.56
CA GLU A 495 -4.22 -52.46 -5.16
C GLU A 495 -3.99 -52.64 -6.68
N GLU A 496 -4.14 -53.87 -7.15
CA GLU A 496 -3.85 -54.26 -8.53
C GLU A 496 -5.01 -53.86 -9.46
N THR A 497 -4.73 -53.09 -10.50
CA THR A 497 -5.41 -53.25 -11.80
C THR A 497 -4.43 -53.06 -12.94
N SER A 498 -4.50 -53.96 -13.92
CA SER A 498 -3.51 -54.13 -14.98
C SER A 498 -3.55 -53.04 -16.05
N PHE A 499 -2.48 -52.25 -16.18
CA PHE A 499 -2.18 -51.55 -17.43
C PHE A 499 -1.39 -52.48 -18.36
N ASN A 500 -2.08 -53.01 -19.38
CA ASN A 500 -1.43 -53.79 -20.43
C ASN A 500 -0.42 -52.94 -21.19
N ALA A 501 0.80 -53.46 -21.32
CA ALA A 501 1.84 -52.88 -22.15
C ALA A 501 1.55 -53.15 -23.63
N ASN A 502 0.88 -52.22 -24.31
CA ASN A 502 0.92 -52.16 -25.76
C ASN A 502 2.19 -51.41 -26.18
N GLN A 503 2.98 -52.07 -27.02
CA GLN A 503 4.17 -51.49 -27.65
C GLN A 503 3.74 -50.46 -28.69
N ASP A 504 3.96 -49.18 -28.41
CA ASP A 504 4.10 -48.16 -29.44
C ASP A 504 5.35 -47.32 -29.14
N ASP A 505 6.45 -47.70 -29.82
CA ASP A 505 7.74 -47.03 -29.77
C ASP A 505 7.61 -45.61 -30.37
N THR A 506 7.26 -44.64 -29.53
CA THR A 506 7.49 -43.22 -29.82
C THR A 506 8.50 -42.66 -28.84
N PHE A 507 9.78 -42.98 -29.08
CA PHE A 507 10.90 -42.15 -28.62
C PHE A 507 10.66 -40.73 -29.10
N LYS A 508 10.09 -39.88 -28.22
CA LYS A 508 9.80 -38.48 -28.56
C LYS A 508 11.11 -37.79 -28.90
N HIS A 509 11.32 -37.53 -30.19
CA HIS A 509 12.48 -36.83 -30.71
C HIS A 509 12.72 -35.56 -29.90
N PHE A 510 13.98 -35.34 -29.52
CA PHE A 510 14.40 -34.05 -29.00
C PHE A 510 14.13 -33.01 -30.11
N PRO A 511 13.32 -31.96 -29.87
CA PRO A 511 12.98 -31.00 -30.92
C PRO A 511 14.24 -30.32 -31.44
N SER A 512 14.45 -30.36 -32.76
CA SER A 512 15.60 -29.75 -33.44
C SER A 512 15.62 -28.22 -33.31
N THR A 513 14.46 -27.63 -33.08
CA THR A 513 14.26 -26.22 -32.73
C THR A 513 13.26 -26.13 -31.59
N SER A 514 13.62 -25.44 -30.51
CA SER A 514 12.76 -25.28 -29.34
C SER A 514 12.90 -23.86 -28.80
N HIS A 515 11.79 -23.11 -28.77
CA HIS A 515 11.74 -21.84 -28.07
C HIS A 515 11.58 -22.13 -26.57
N TYR A 516 12.71 -22.27 -25.88
CA TYR A 516 12.71 -22.35 -24.43
C TYR A 516 12.48 -20.95 -23.86
N ILE A 517 11.55 -20.86 -22.92
CA ILE A 517 11.24 -19.64 -22.21
C ILE A 517 11.74 -19.84 -20.77
N ASN A 518 12.82 -19.13 -20.42
CA ASN A 518 13.09 -18.85 -19.01
C ASN A 518 12.15 -17.73 -18.61
N SER A 519 11.42 -17.88 -17.52
CA SER A 519 10.42 -16.88 -17.12
C SER A 519 10.57 -16.43 -15.68
N ALA A 520 10.09 -15.19 -15.45
CA ALA A 520 9.57 -14.79 -14.15
C ALA A 520 8.05 -15.05 -14.19
N SER A 521 7.53 -15.79 -13.22
CA SER A 521 6.10 -16.15 -13.17
C SER A 521 5.49 -15.70 -11.86
N ILE A 522 4.31 -15.07 -11.92
CA ILE A 522 3.47 -14.79 -10.76
C ILE A 522 2.42 -15.89 -10.67
N LEU A 523 2.42 -16.63 -9.57
CA LEU A 523 1.48 -17.71 -9.28
C LEU A 523 0.52 -17.31 -8.17
N PHE A 524 -0.71 -17.78 -8.26
CA PHE A 524 -1.72 -17.63 -7.22
C PHE A 524 -2.04 -18.98 -6.54
N LEU A 525 -2.19 -18.95 -5.21
CA LEU A 525 -2.65 -20.09 -4.40
C LEU A 525 -4.14 -19.98 -4.09
N HIS A 526 -4.97 -20.79 -4.77
CA HIS A 526 -6.34 -21.04 -4.33
C HIS A 526 -6.34 -21.85 -3.04
N ASN A 527 -7.29 -21.58 -2.14
CA ASN A 527 -7.40 -22.24 -0.83
C ASN A 527 -8.88 -22.54 -0.56
N SER A 528 -9.39 -23.69 -1.02
CA SER A 528 -10.83 -23.99 -1.15
C SER A 528 -11.50 -24.55 0.12
N LYS A 529 -10.77 -24.62 1.24
CA LYS A 529 -11.31 -25.13 2.52
C LYS A 529 -11.22 -24.11 3.64
N GLY A 530 -12.39 -23.57 4.01
CA GLY A 530 -12.58 -22.99 5.33
C GLY A 530 -12.32 -24.04 6.42
N VAL A 531 -11.36 -23.78 7.29
CA VAL A 531 -11.09 -24.65 8.45
C VAL A 531 -12.19 -24.44 9.48
N HIS A 532 -13.17 -25.32 9.47
CA HIS A 532 -14.20 -25.41 10.50
C HIS A 532 -13.58 -25.47 11.90
N LYS A 533 -14.13 -24.67 12.82
CA LYS A 533 -14.24 -25.11 14.23
C LYS A 533 -14.89 -26.50 14.26
N LYS A 534 -14.14 -27.54 14.65
CA LYS A 534 -14.71 -28.67 15.39
C LYS A 534 -13.65 -29.38 16.21
N LYS A 535 -14.02 -29.67 17.45
CA LYS A 535 -13.20 -30.36 18.46
C LYS A 535 -12.82 -31.75 17.96
N ALA A 536 -11.61 -32.20 18.30
CA ALA A 536 -11.29 -33.61 18.24
C ALA A 536 -12.20 -34.39 19.21
N TYR A 537 -12.91 -35.39 18.67
CA TYR A 537 -13.33 -36.57 19.42
C TYR A 537 -13.12 -37.80 18.55
N ILE A 538 -12.52 -38.81 19.16
CA ILE A 538 -12.31 -40.16 18.64
C ILE A 538 -13.67 -40.82 18.41
N ILE A 539 -13.82 -41.65 17.37
CA ILE A 539 -14.44 -42.99 17.43
C ILE A 539 -14.16 -43.78 16.14
N ASN A 540 -14.03 -45.10 16.31
CA ASN A 540 -13.65 -46.08 15.30
C ASN A 540 -14.70 -46.28 14.20
N TYR A 541 -14.26 -46.85 13.08
CA TYR A 541 -15.14 -47.59 12.18
C TYR A 541 -15.77 -48.79 12.89
N ASN A 542 -17.06 -49.03 12.65
CA ASN A 542 -17.63 -50.37 12.55
C ASN A 542 -18.94 -50.34 11.75
N TYR A 543 -19.18 -51.40 10.97
CA TYR A 543 -20.36 -51.61 10.12
C TYR A 543 -21.62 -51.96 10.95
N GLY A 544 -22.83 -51.69 10.43
CA GLY A 544 -24.06 -52.33 10.95
C GLY A 544 -25.41 -51.65 10.68
N SER A 545 -26.02 -51.96 9.52
CA SER A 545 -27.47 -52.22 9.33
C SER A 545 -28.59 -51.46 10.08
N SER A 546 -29.41 -50.73 9.29
CA SER A 546 -30.91 -50.77 9.29
C SER A 546 -31.72 -50.25 10.51
N PRO A 547 -33.06 -50.04 10.40
CA PRO A 547 -33.65 -48.76 10.81
C PRO A 547 -34.77 -48.85 11.87
N ASN A 548 -35.16 -47.70 12.46
CA ASN A 548 -36.55 -47.25 12.71
C ASN A 548 -36.64 -46.05 13.69
N GLY A 549 -37.75 -45.28 13.60
CA GLY A 549 -38.51 -44.90 14.80
C GLY A 549 -38.32 -43.53 15.46
N LYS A 550 -39.08 -42.53 14.98
CA LYS A 550 -39.94 -41.58 15.74
C LYS A 550 -39.55 -41.08 17.17
N THR A 551 -39.42 -39.75 17.27
CA THR A 551 -40.00 -38.83 18.30
C THR A 551 -39.93 -39.15 19.81
N ASN A 552 -39.33 -38.25 20.63
CA ASN A 552 -40.07 -37.29 21.50
C ASN A 552 -39.20 -36.46 22.48
N THR A 553 -39.86 -35.45 23.09
CA THR A 553 -39.42 -34.40 24.04
C THR A 553 -39.30 -34.85 25.52
N ILE A 554 -39.04 -33.87 26.44
CA ILE A 554 -39.15 -33.85 27.94
C ILE A 554 -37.75 -33.88 28.64
N ILE A 555 -37.19 -32.80 29.22
CA ILE A 555 -37.53 -31.94 30.40
C ILE A 555 -36.91 -32.42 31.74
N LYS A 556 -36.06 -31.54 32.34
CA LYS A 556 -35.65 -31.36 33.77
C LYS A 556 -35.17 -32.55 34.63
N ASN A 557 -34.02 -32.38 35.33
CA ASN A 557 -34.01 -31.92 36.75
C ASN A 557 -32.60 -31.71 37.35
N ASP A 558 -32.56 -30.87 38.40
CA ASP A 558 -31.42 -30.59 39.29
C ASP A 558 -31.22 -31.67 40.38
N SER A 559 -29.98 -31.85 40.89
CA SER A 559 -29.71 -31.97 42.36
C SER A 559 -28.22 -32.08 42.79
N ARG A 560 -27.68 -30.97 43.32
CA ARG A 560 -26.87 -30.77 44.55
C ARG A 560 -25.91 -31.86 45.15
N ASN A 561 -24.69 -31.36 45.46
CA ASN A 561 -23.90 -31.52 46.70
C ASN A 561 -23.13 -32.83 47.06
N ARG A 562 -21.79 -32.70 47.22
CA ARG A 562 -21.07 -32.79 48.53
C ARG A 562 -19.59 -32.35 48.45
N LEU A 563 -18.98 -32.08 49.62
CA LEU A 563 -17.71 -31.35 49.84
C LEU A 563 -16.72 -32.10 50.76
N LYS A 564 -15.47 -31.60 50.84
CA LYS A 564 -14.32 -31.92 51.76
C LYS A 564 -13.32 -32.98 51.22
N SER A 565 -12.00 -32.88 51.44
CA SER A 565 -11.12 -31.79 51.96
C SER A 565 -9.61 -32.13 51.81
N ARG A 566 -8.75 -31.13 51.56
CA ARG A 566 -7.48 -30.78 52.29
C ARG A 566 -6.59 -29.80 51.51
N ARG A 567 -5.87 -28.94 52.23
CA ARG A 567 -4.97 -27.87 51.72
C ARG A 567 -3.49 -28.28 51.82
N LYS A 568 -2.66 -27.87 50.85
CA LYS A 568 -1.48 -27.00 51.06
C LYS A 568 -1.03 -26.42 49.71
N GLY A 569 -0.53 -25.19 49.72
CA GLY A 569 -0.50 -24.33 48.53
C GLY A 569 0.81 -24.34 47.72
N GLN A 570 0.70 -23.87 46.49
CA GLN A 570 1.78 -23.26 45.72
C GLN A 570 1.18 -22.19 44.76
N LEU A 571 2.05 -21.36 44.18
CA LEU A 571 1.74 -20.01 43.69
C LEU A 571 0.65 -19.95 42.59
N ASN A 572 -0.10 -18.84 42.60
CA ASN A 572 -1.07 -18.50 41.56
C ASN A 572 -0.38 -18.15 40.23
N TYR A 573 -0.68 -18.93 39.19
CA TYR A 573 -1.03 -18.37 37.88
C TYR A 573 -2.42 -18.90 37.54
N SER A 574 -3.44 -18.07 37.75
CA SER A 574 -4.80 -18.37 37.32
C SER A 574 -4.89 -18.22 35.80
N ILE A 575 -4.92 -19.36 35.11
CA ILE A 575 -5.52 -19.43 33.78
C ILE A 575 -7.02 -19.23 33.99
N GLU A 576 -7.46 -17.98 33.96
CA GLU A 576 -8.89 -17.68 33.84
C GLU A 576 -9.34 -18.08 32.44
N ASN A 577 -10.06 -19.19 32.38
CA ASN A 577 -10.94 -19.50 31.26
C ASN A 577 -12.11 -18.51 31.27
N GLU A 578 -11.84 -17.24 30.98
CA GLU A 578 -12.88 -16.40 30.41
C GLU A 578 -13.15 -16.88 28.99
N SER A 579 -14.40 -17.23 28.75
CA SER A 579 -14.94 -17.49 27.41
C SER A 579 -14.98 -16.18 26.62
N ASN A 580 -13.81 -15.73 26.17
CA ASN A 580 -13.71 -14.62 25.23
C ASN A 580 -14.24 -15.09 23.87
N ASN A 581 -15.55 -14.89 23.72
CA ASN A 581 -16.11 -14.46 22.46
C ASN A 581 -15.20 -13.36 21.93
N ILE A 582 -14.45 -13.65 20.86
CA ILE A 582 -13.91 -12.58 20.02
C ILE A 582 -15.09 -12.06 19.18
N THR A 583 -16.04 -11.42 19.86
CA THR A 583 -16.48 -10.11 19.39
C THR A 583 -15.20 -9.32 19.20
N THR A 584 -14.89 -8.95 17.96
CA THR A 584 -13.97 -7.84 17.72
C THR A 584 -14.44 -6.69 18.60
N GLN A 585 -13.68 -6.36 19.65
CA GLN A 585 -13.94 -5.15 20.44
C GLN A 585 -13.66 -3.98 19.51
N VAL A 586 -14.71 -3.59 18.80
CA VAL A 586 -14.85 -2.26 18.23
C VAL A 586 -14.67 -1.30 19.40
N ASN A 587 -13.54 -0.61 19.44
CA ASN A 587 -13.43 0.58 20.27
C ASN A 587 -14.48 1.57 19.74
N PRO A 588 -15.49 1.95 20.55
CA PRO A 588 -16.48 2.91 20.12
C PRO A 588 -15.81 4.27 19.92
N ILE A 589 -16.26 5.01 18.91
CA ILE A 589 -15.84 6.38 18.67
C ILE A 589 -16.74 7.27 19.53
N ASN A 590 -16.15 7.94 20.52
CA ASN A 590 -16.91 8.78 21.43
C ASN A 590 -16.99 10.22 20.89
N VAL A 591 -18.22 10.69 20.65
CA VAL A 591 -18.50 11.93 19.91
C VAL A 591 -19.28 12.93 20.75
N ALA A 592 -18.80 14.18 20.78
CA ALA A 592 -19.57 15.34 21.22
C ALA A 592 -20.11 16.11 20.01
N ILE A 593 -21.34 16.61 20.10
CA ILE A 593 -21.99 17.37 19.01
C ILE A 593 -22.39 18.75 19.52
N LEU A 594 -21.63 19.76 19.13
CA LEU A 594 -21.89 21.15 19.48
C LEU A 594 -22.73 21.81 18.37
N GLY A 595 -23.94 22.24 18.71
CA GLY A 595 -24.97 22.64 17.73
C GLY A 595 -25.87 21.48 17.30
N SER A 596 -26.19 20.54 18.19
CA SER A 596 -26.85 19.28 17.84
C SER A 596 -28.24 19.40 17.20
N THR A 597 -28.97 20.49 17.47
CA THR A 597 -30.27 20.78 16.83
C THR A 597 -30.16 21.60 15.53
N GLY A 598 -28.97 21.95 15.08
CA GLY A 598 -28.72 22.58 13.78
C GLY A 598 -28.73 21.58 12.63
N SER A 599 -28.56 22.05 11.39
CA SER A 599 -28.54 21.16 10.20
C SER A 599 -27.39 20.15 10.25
N ILE A 600 -26.18 20.58 10.61
CA ILE A 600 -25.03 19.68 10.78
C ILE A 600 -25.26 18.71 11.94
N GLY A 601 -25.73 19.20 13.09
CA GLY A 601 -25.97 18.38 14.27
C GLY A 601 -27.02 17.28 14.06
N THR A 602 -28.14 17.63 13.43
CA THR A 602 -29.20 16.66 13.09
C THR A 602 -28.74 15.66 12.04
N ASN A 603 -28.02 16.08 10.99
CA ASN A 603 -27.43 15.14 10.04
C ASN A 603 -26.38 14.21 10.67
N THR A 604 -25.61 14.71 11.64
CA THR A 604 -24.65 13.92 12.43
C THR A 604 -25.34 12.83 13.22
N LEU A 605 -26.37 13.18 14.00
CA LEU A 605 -27.17 12.22 14.74
C LEU A 605 -27.88 11.23 13.80
N ASN A 606 -28.35 11.69 12.65
CA ASN A 606 -28.98 10.82 11.65
C ASN A 606 -28.01 9.76 11.12
N ILE A 607 -26.79 10.13 10.71
CA ILE A 607 -25.84 9.14 10.19
C ILE A 607 -25.26 8.25 11.29
N ILE A 608 -25.04 8.78 12.50
CA ILE A 608 -24.67 7.97 13.68
C ILE A 608 -25.75 6.91 13.97
N ARG A 609 -27.03 7.29 13.96
CA ARG A 609 -28.16 6.37 14.16
C ARG A 609 -28.19 5.25 13.12
N GLU A 610 -28.10 5.59 11.84
CA GLU A 610 -28.15 4.58 10.77
C GLU A 610 -26.93 3.65 10.79
N CYS A 611 -25.72 4.17 11.05
CA CYS A 611 -24.54 3.34 11.20
C CYS A 611 -24.63 2.42 12.43
N ASN A 612 -25.08 2.93 13.58
CA ASN A 612 -25.24 2.14 14.82
C ASN A 612 -26.30 1.03 14.72
N LYS A 613 -27.27 1.13 13.79
CA LYS A 613 -28.20 0.02 13.47
C LYS A 613 -27.52 -1.14 12.72
N ILE A 614 -26.49 -0.84 11.93
CA ILE A 614 -25.71 -1.85 11.19
C ILE A 614 -24.68 -2.47 12.16
N GLU A 615 -23.90 -1.63 12.82
CA GLU A 615 -22.88 -2.02 13.78
C GLU A 615 -22.65 -0.88 14.77
N LYS A 616 -22.71 -1.15 16.08
CA LYS A 616 -22.55 -0.12 17.11
C LYS A 616 -21.11 0.42 17.14
N ARG A 617 -20.85 1.49 16.38
CA ARG A 617 -19.54 2.15 16.22
C ARG A 617 -19.40 3.44 17.03
N PHE A 618 -20.49 4.12 17.38
CA PHE A 618 -20.45 5.45 17.99
C PHE A 618 -21.18 5.50 19.33
N ASN A 619 -20.59 6.21 20.29
CA ASN A 619 -21.31 6.74 21.44
C ASN A 619 -21.44 8.26 21.28
N VAL A 620 -22.63 8.80 21.49
CA VAL A 620 -22.84 10.25 21.57
C VAL A 620 -22.70 10.61 23.03
N GLU A 621 -21.53 11.12 23.43
CA GLU A 621 -21.22 11.39 24.84
C GLU A 621 -21.73 12.76 25.29
N ALA A 622 -21.85 13.73 24.37
CA ALA A 622 -22.30 15.08 24.70
C ALA A 622 -23.15 15.72 23.62
N LEU A 623 -24.22 16.39 24.04
CA LEU A 623 -25.03 17.29 23.21
C LEU A 623 -24.97 18.72 23.75
N TYR A 624 -24.78 19.68 22.87
CA TYR A 624 -24.82 21.11 23.20
C TYR A 624 -25.68 21.86 22.19
N VAL A 625 -26.58 22.73 22.69
CA VAL A 625 -27.39 23.63 21.86
C VAL A 625 -27.48 25.03 22.45
N ASN A 626 -27.87 26.00 21.63
CA ASN A 626 -28.04 27.37 22.10
C ASN A 626 -29.25 27.51 23.05
N LYS A 627 -30.47 27.31 22.53
CA LYS A 627 -31.74 27.54 23.26
C LYS A 627 -32.90 26.58 22.93
N ASN A 628 -32.68 25.59 22.06
CA ASN A 628 -33.75 24.68 21.61
C ASN A 628 -33.92 23.51 22.59
N VAL A 629 -34.66 23.74 23.67
CA VAL A 629 -34.86 22.78 24.75
C VAL A 629 -35.59 21.51 24.29
N GLU A 630 -36.69 21.67 23.54
CA GLU A 630 -37.47 20.54 23.00
C GLU A 630 -36.59 19.64 22.11
N GLY A 631 -35.81 20.25 21.22
CA GLY A 631 -34.93 19.52 20.30
C GLY A 631 -33.81 18.76 21.01
N ILE A 632 -33.15 19.35 22.01
CA ILE A 632 -32.10 18.63 22.77
C ILE A 632 -32.70 17.59 23.72
N TYR A 633 -33.93 17.79 24.24
CA TYR A 633 -34.64 16.79 25.04
C TYR A 633 -34.92 15.51 24.23
N GLU A 634 -35.53 15.61 23.05
CA GLU A 634 -35.82 14.43 22.21
C GLU A 634 -34.53 13.74 21.75
N GLN A 635 -33.45 14.50 21.47
CA GLN A 635 -32.13 13.92 21.17
C GLN A 635 -31.52 13.21 22.39
N ALA A 636 -31.59 13.80 23.59
CA ALA A 636 -31.06 13.19 24.81
C ALA A 636 -31.82 11.91 25.19
N LYS A 637 -33.15 11.90 24.99
CA LYS A 637 -34.03 10.74 25.19
C LYS A 637 -33.73 9.57 24.24
N GLU A 638 -33.25 9.84 23.03
CA GLU A 638 -32.83 8.80 22.09
C GLU A 638 -31.39 8.31 22.36
N PHE A 639 -30.43 9.24 22.46
CA PHE A 639 -29.00 8.90 22.45
C PHE A 639 -28.39 8.71 23.84
N LEU A 640 -29.09 9.14 24.90
CA LEU A 640 -28.68 9.03 26.31
C LEU A 640 -27.24 9.53 26.59
N PRO A 641 -26.83 10.72 26.09
CA PRO A 641 -25.47 11.24 26.26
C PRO A 641 -25.13 11.50 27.72
N LYS A 642 -23.88 11.30 28.11
CA LYS A 642 -23.41 11.61 29.48
C LYS A 642 -23.54 13.09 29.83
N TYR A 643 -23.32 13.99 28.85
CA TYR A 643 -23.39 15.43 29.04
C TYR A 643 -24.50 16.06 28.19
N VAL A 644 -25.28 16.96 28.79
CA VAL A 644 -26.30 17.76 28.08
C VAL A 644 -26.12 19.22 28.47
N CYS A 645 -25.79 20.08 27.51
CA CYS A 645 -25.47 21.49 27.77
C CYS A 645 -26.39 22.44 27.00
N ILE A 646 -26.89 23.47 27.68
CA ILE A 646 -27.70 24.55 27.12
C ILE A 646 -26.94 25.87 27.29
N HIS A 647 -26.73 26.60 26.20
CA HIS A 647 -25.97 27.85 26.26
C HIS A 647 -26.75 28.96 26.98
N ASP A 648 -28.03 29.13 26.61
CA ASP A 648 -28.93 30.13 27.19
C ASP A 648 -29.30 29.78 28.65
N PRO A 649 -28.83 30.56 29.64
CA PRO A 649 -29.07 30.23 31.04
C PRO A 649 -30.55 30.26 31.44
N SER A 650 -31.38 31.04 30.72
CA SER A 650 -32.83 31.12 30.98
C SER A 650 -33.57 29.80 30.69
N LYS A 651 -32.92 28.88 29.98
CA LYS A 651 -33.47 27.58 29.56
C LYS A 651 -32.99 26.39 30.39
N TYR A 652 -32.12 26.59 31.37
CA TYR A 652 -31.54 25.52 32.18
C TYR A 652 -32.58 24.75 33.02
N ASP A 653 -33.42 25.44 33.80
CA ASP A 653 -34.42 24.78 34.65
C ASP A 653 -35.52 24.09 33.86
N GLU A 654 -35.85 24.59 32.68
CA GLU A 654 -36.80 23.99 31.73
C GLU A 654 -36.24 22.67 31.19
N LEU A 655 -34.98 22.68 30.73
CA LEU A 655 -34.29 21.48 30.27
C LEU A 655 -34.17 20.43 31.39
N LYS A 656 -33.76 20.84 32.59
CA LYS A 656 -33.57 19.92 33.72
C LYS A 656 -34.85 19.14 34.06
N LYS A 657 -35.97 19.84 34.19
CA LYS A 657 -37.30 19.21 34.44
C LYS A 657 -37.74 18.28 33.32
N LEU A 658 -37.37 18.57 32.06
CA LEU A 658 -37.68 17.69 30.94
C LEU A 658 -36.85 16.41 30.98
N LEU A 659 -35.54 16.50 31.26
CA LEU A 659 -34.64 15.34 31.34
C LEU A 659 -35.01 14.38 32.49
N GLU A 660 -35.56 14.88 33.60
CA GLU A 660 -36.10 14.07 34.71
C GLU A 660 -37.20 13.06 34.28
N ASN A 661 -37.86 13.27 33.13
CA ASN A 661 -38.86 12.35 32.59
C ASN A 661 -38.23 11.11 31.90
N ILE A 662 -36.92 11.09 31.66
CA ILE A 662 -36.23 9.99 30.97
C ILE A 662 -35.81 8.95 32.02
N LYS A 663 -36.42 7.76 31.96
CA LYS A 663 -36.16 6.68 32.93
C LYS A 663 -34.73 6.16 32.83
N ASN A 664 -34.12 5.88 33.98
CA ASN A 664 -32.77 5.32 34.13
C ASN A 664 -31.65 6.17 33.50
N TYR A 665 -31.86 7.49 33.40
CA TYR A 665 -30.92 8.42 32.80
C TYR A 665 -30.65 9.58 33.77
N ASN A 666 -29.37 9.88 34.01
CA ASN A 666 -28.93 10.93 34.92
C ASN A 666 -27.69 11.63 34.33
N PRO A 667 -27.89 12.49 33.31
CA PRO A 667 -26.79 13.20 32.67
C PRO A 667 -26.20 14.29 33.56
N ILE A 668 -24.96 14.67 33.25
CA ILE A 668 -24.36 15.90 33.74
C ILE A 668 -24.96 17.05 32.92
N ILE A 669 -25.86 17.81 33.54
CA ILE A 669 -26.56 18.94 32.91
C ILE A 669 -25.73 20.20 33.12
N LEU A 670 -25.28 20.80 32.03
CA LEU A 670 -24.33 21.90 32.02
C LEU A 670 -24.94 23.16 31.38
N ILE A 671 -24.27 24.30 31.57
CA ILE A 671 -24.78 25.62 31.20
C ILE A 671 -23.70 26.51 30.57
N GLY A 672 -24.08 27.29 29.55
CA GLY A 672 -23.25 28.35 28.98
C GLY A 672 -21.89 27.90 28.42
N ASP A 673 -20.94 28.82 28.45
CA ASP A 673 -19.57 28.58 27.96
C ASP A 673 -18.77 27.64 28.87
N GLU A 674 -18.96 27.69 30.19
CA GLU A 674 -18.26 26.78 31.12
C GLU A 674 -18.65 25.32 30.86
N GLY A 675 -19.94 25.06 30.61
CA GLY A 675 -20.40 23.73 30.23
C GLY A 675 -19.80 23.23 28.91
N MET A 676 -19.62 24.11 27.93
CA MET A 676 -18.93 23.77 26.67
C MET A 676 -17.44 23.48 26.88
N LYS A 677 -16.77 24.22 27.78
CA LYS A 677 -15.36 23.96 28.14
C LYS A 677 -15.18 22.61 28.84
N GLU A 678 -16.09 22.26 29.76
CA GLU A 678 -16.10 20.96 30.46
C GLU A 678 -16.30 19.78 29.49
N ILE A 679 -17.23 19.91 28.53
CA ILE A 679 -17.39 18.94 27.43
C ILE A 679 -16.09 18.80 26.63
N CYS A 680 -15.40 19.91 26.33
CA CYS A 680 -14.14 19.88 25.59
C CYS A 680 -12.99 19.24 26.38
N SER A 681 -12.96 19.37 27.71
CA SER A 681 -11.89 18.84 28.57
C SER A 681 -12.10 17.39 29.02
N SER A 682 -13.30 16.84 28.88
CA SER A 682 -13.57 15.44 29.24
C SER A 682 -12.69 14.46 28.46
N ASN A 683 -12.01 13.57 29.18
CA ASN A 683 -11.14 12.53 28.60
C ASN A 683 -11.92 11.42 27.89
N GLU A 684 -13.24 11.36 28.05
CA GLU A 684 -14.08 10.32 27.44
C GLU A 684 -14.52 10.66 26.01
N ILE A 685 -14.30 11.91 25.55
CA ILE A 685 -14.67 12.37 24.20
C ILE A 685 -13.44 12.39 23.29
N ASP A 686 -13.49 11.67 22.16
CA ASP A 686 -12.42 11.63 21.17
C ASP A 686 -12.58 12.72 20.10
N LYS A 687 -13.81 12.83 19.58
CA LYS A 687 -14.16 13.66 18.43
C LYS A 687 -15.25 14.67 18.80
N ILE A 688 -15.07 15.92 18.36
CA ILE A 688 -16.06 16.99 18.55
C ILE A 688 -16.53 17.48 17.18
N VAL A 689 -17.84 17.42 16.94
CA VAL A 689 -18.48 18.01 15.76
C VAL A 689 -18.87 19.44 16.08
N ILE A 690 -18.36 20.40 15.30
CA ILE A 690 -18.67 21.82 15.42
C ILE A 690 -19.69 22.20 14.35
N GLY A 691 -20.97 22.14 14.73
CA GLY A 691 -22.13 22.57 13.95
C GLY A 691 -22.74 23.89 14.47
N ILE A 692 -21.91 24.75 15.08
CA ILE A 692 -22.29 26.11 15.51
C ILE A 692 -21.92 27.08 14.39
N ASP A 693 -22.90 27.86 13.91
CA ASP A 693 -22.71 28.83 12.82
C ASP A 693 -21.98 30.13 13.26
N SER A 694 -21.48 30.89 12.28
CA SER A 694 -20.88 32.23 12.43
C SER A 694 -19.67 32.26 13.39
N PHE A 695 -19.23 33.45 13.80
CA PHE A 695 -18.09 33.64 14.70
C PHE A 695 -18.20 32.90 16.07
N GLN A 696 -19.41 32.54 16.53
CA GLN A 696 -19.57 31.83 17.81
C GLN A 696 -18.95 30.42 17.78
N GLY A 697 -18.92 29.77 16.60
CA GLY A 697 -18.26 28.47 16.43
C GLY A 697 -16.77 28.49 16.74
N LEU A 698 -16.11 29.66 16.59
CA LEU A 698 -14.68 29.82 16.84
C LEU A 698 -14.34 29.53 18.30
N TYR A 699 -15.12 30.05 19.25
CA TYR A 699 -14.85 29.86 20.67
C TYR A 699 -14.81 28.37 21.04
N SER A 700 -15.79 27.58 20.58
CA SER A 700 -15.81 26.13 20.79
C SER A 700 -14.67 25.39 20.09
N THR A 701 -14.30 25.81 18.87
CA THR A 701 -13.17 25.26 18.13
C THR A 701 -11.86 25.47 18.89
N ILE A 702 -11.66 26.63 19.50
CA ILE A 702 -10.48 26.96 20.31
C ILE A 702 -10.34 26.03 21.51
N TYR A 703 -11.42 25.80 22.27
CA TYR A 703 -11.37 24.91 23.43
C TYR A 703 -11.21 23.45 23.05
N ALA A 704 -11.78 23.00 21.93
CA ALA A 704 -11.51 21.66 21.39
C ALA A 704 -10.04 21.48 20.98
N ILE A 705 -9.40 22.51 20.39
CA ILE A 705 -7.96 22.48 20.08
C ILE A 705 -7.13 22.44 21.36
N LYS A 706 -7.44 23.32 22.32
CA LYS A 706 -6.70 23.41 23.60
C LYS A 706 -6.72 22.09 24.39
N ASN A 707 -7.78 21.29 24.25
CA ASN A 707 -7.94 19.96 24.87
C ASN A 707 -7.56 18.80 23.93
N ASN A 708 -6.75 19.05 22.88
CA ASN A 708 -6.16 18.04 22.02
C ASN A 708 -7.16 17.12 21.27
N LYS A 709 -8.38 17.59 21.02
CA LYS A 709 -9.44 16.79 20.37
C LYS A 709 -9.26 16.71 18.85
N THR A 710 -9.89 15.68 18.25
CA THR A 710 -10.15 15.66 16.81
C THR A 710 -11.44 16.44 16.55
N ILE A 711 -11.42 17.36 15.59
CA ILE A 711 -12.47 18.35 15.39
C ILE A 711 -13.04 18.19 14.00
N ALA A 712 -14.28 17.71 13.91
CA ALA A 712 -15.05 17.69 12.68
C ALA A 712 -15.70 19.06 12.50
N LEU A 713 -15.04 19.96 11.77
CA LEU A 713 -15.38 21.37 11.67
C LEU A 713 -16.20 21.67 10.41
N ALA A 714 -17.45 22.11 10.59
CA ALA A 714 -18.32 22.57 9.49
C ALA A 714 -18.41 24.11 9.38
N ASN A 715 -17.91 24.84 10.38
CA ASN A 715 -18.03 26.29 10.48
C ASN A 715 -16.85 26.99 9.78
N LYS A 716 -17.01 27.24 8.48
CA LYS A 716 -16.03 27.93 7.64
C LYS A 716 -15.66 29.33 8.13
N GLU A 717 -16.60 30.04 8.75
CA GLU A 717 -16.39 31.40 9.27
C GLU A 717 -15.28 31.46 10.33
N SER A 718 -15.07 30.39 11.12
CA SER A 718 -13.94 30.28 12.04
C SER A 718 -12.59 30.26 11.32
N ILE A 719 -12.48 29.48 10.25
CA ILE A 719 -11.23 29.36 9.47
C ILE A 719 -10.96 30.65 8.71
N VAL A 720 -11.98 31.24 8.08
CA VAL A 720 -11.83 32.52 7.36
C VAL A 720 -11.46 33.66 8.30
N SER A 721 -12.11 33.76 9.47
CA SER A 721 -11.90 34.88 10.39
C SER A 721 -10.64 34.77 11.24
N ALA A 722 -10.15 33.54 11.50
CA ALA A 722 -9.09 33.27 12.46
C ALA A 722 -8.05 32.24 12.00
N GLY A 723 -7.93 31.94 10.70
CA GLY A 723 -7.06 30.89 10.15
C GLY A 723 -5.60 30.94 10.64
N PHE A 724 -4.96 32.11 10.65
CA PHE A 724 -3.61 32.29 11.19
C PHE A 724 -3.50 31.98 12.69
N PHE A 725 -4.54 32.34 13.47
CA PHE A 725 -4.60 32.05 14.90
C PHE A 725 -4.83 30.55 15.16
N LEU A 726 -5.73 29.90 14.41
CA LEU A 726 -5.96 28.45 14.50
C LEU A 726 -4.71 27.66 14.10
N LYS A 727 -3.96 28.10 13.08
CA LYS A 727 -2.66 27.57 12.68
C LYS A 727 -1.61 27.68 13.79
N LYS A 728 -1.49 28.85 14.46
CA LYS A 728 -0.65 29.01 15.66
C LYS A 728 -1.08 28.03 16.76
N LEU A 729 -2.38 27.94 17.05
CA LEU A 729 -2.91 27.12 18.14
C LEU A 729 -2.72 25.61 17.90
N LEU A 730 -2.90 25.13 16.67
CA LEU A 730 -2.64 23.73 16.27
C LEU A 730 -1.15 23.35 16.27
N THR A 731 -0.25 24.34 16.18
CA THR A 731 1.20 24.16 16.31
C THR A 731 1.60 23.94 17.77
N VAL A 732 0.93 24.64 18.71
CA VAL A 732 1.08 24.43 20.16
C VAL A 732 0.44 23.09 20.57
N HIS A 733 -0.82 22.88 20.22
CA HIS A 733 -1.59 21.68 20.58
C HIS A 733 -1.44 20.58 19.51
N LYS A 734 -0.22 20.03 19.41
CA LYS A 734 0.20 19.11 18.33
C LYS A 734 -0.76 17.93 18.08
N ASN A 735 -1.36 17.36 19.13
CA ASN A 735 -2.26 16.21 19.01
C ASN A 735 -3.69 16.58 18.55
N SER A 736 -4.08 17.85 18.56
CA SER A 736 -5.38 18.26 17.99
C SER A 736 -5.32 18.29 16.46
N THR A 737 -6.40 17.87 15.82
CA THR A 737 -6.52 17.82 14.36
C THR A 737 -7.88 18.36 13.94
N ILE A 738 -7.90 19.28 12.96
CA ILE A 738 -9.12 19.69 12.26
C ILE A 738 -9.32 18.78 11.05
N ILE A 739 -10.51 18.20 10.95
CA ILE A 739 -11.00 17.45 9.79
C ILE A 739 -12.15 18.28 9.18
N PRO A 740 -12.07 18.68 7.90
CA PRO A 740 -13.12 19.48 7.27
C PRO A 740 -14.42 18.67 7.14
N VAL A 741 -15.56 19.27 7.45
CA VAL A 741 -16.91 18.71 7.23
C VAL A 741 -17.61 19.39 6.05
N ASP A 742 -17.24 20.63 5.72
CA ASP A 742 -17.77 21.35 4.55
C ASP A 742 -17.56 20.54 3.27
N SER A 743 -18.56 20.53 2.38
CA SER A 743 -18.72 19.48 1.37
C SER A 743 -17.52 19.38 0.42
N GLU A 744 -17.06 20.53 -0.04
CA GLU A 744 -15.99 20.76 -0.98
C GLU A 744 -14.62 20.39 -0.39
N HIS A 745 -14.34 20.83 0.85
CA HIS A 745 -13.06 20.58 1.51
C HIS A 745 -12.97 19.15 2.04
N ASN A 746 -14.08 18.56 2.48
CA ASN A 746 -14.13 17.14 2.79
C ASN A 746 -13.95 16.29 1.53
N ALA A 747 -14.49 16.72 0.38
CA ALA A 747 -14.22 16.09 -0.91
C ALA A 747 -12.74 16.17 -1.30
N ILE A 748 -12.11 17.35 -1.20
CA ILE A 748 -10.66 17.55 -1.39
C ILE A 748 -9.86 16.61 -0.46
N PHE A 749 -10.19 16.60 0.82
CA PHE A 749 -9.54 15.77 1.84
C PHE A 749 -9.68 14.27 1.56
N GLN A 750 -10.83 13.83 1.05
CA GLN A 750 -11.07 12.44 0.61
C GLN A 750 -10.30 12.04 -0.65
N CYS A 751 -9.84 13.01 -1.47
CA CYS A 751 -8.98 12.73 -2.63
C CYS A 751 -7.51 12.51 -2.25
N LEU A 752 -7.11 12.80 -1.01
CA LEU A 752 -5.73 12.71 -0.56
C LEU A 752 -5.38 11.30 -0.06
N ASN A 753 -4.12 10.90 -0.24
CA ASN A 753 -3.61 9.63 0.27
C ASN A 753 -3.41 9.71 1.80
N ASN A 754 -4.17 8.92 2.56
CA ASN A 754 -4.10 8.86 4.02
C ASN A 754 -2.67 8.57 4.56
N ASN A 755 -1.84 7.81 3.85
CA ASN A 755 -0.45 7.52 4.26
C ASN A 755 0.47 8.75 4.20
N ILE A 756 0.11 9.77 3.42
CA ILE A 756 0.78 11.07 3.39
C ILE A 756 0.09 12.03 4.36
N LEU A 757 -1.24 12.02 4.38
CA LEU A 757 -2.06 12.87 5.22
C LEU A 757 -1.76 12.67 6.72
N LEU A 758 -1.52 11.43 7.17
CA LEU A 758 -1.11 11.10 8.55
C LEU A 758 0.28 11.65 8.95
N LYS A 759 1.08 12.17 8.00
CA LYS A 759 2.38 12.83 8.25
C LYS A 759 2.26 14.35 8.41
N THR A 760 1.04 14.90 8.28
CA THR A 760 0.72 16.33 8.41
C THR A 760 -0.70 16.47 8.99
N LYS A 761 -1.29 17.67 8.95
CA LYS A 761 -2.70 17.91 9.27
C LYS A 761 -3.16 19.24 8.67
N CYS A 762 -4.47 19.44 8.54
CA CYS A 762 -5.03 20.70 8.02
C CYS A 762 -4.57 21.90 8.86
N LEU A 763 -4.42 23.07 8.22
CA LEU A 763 -3.83 24.30 8.77
C LEU A 763 -2.34 24.17 9.18
N GLN A 764 -1.60 23.21 8.61
CA GLN A 764 -0.15 23.10 8.77
C GLN A 764 0.60 23.58 7.52
N GLU A 765 1.77 24.18 7.71
CA GLU A 765 2.65 24.60 6.62
C GLU A 765 3.17 23.42 5.79
N ASN A 766 3.35 23.67 4.49
CA ASN A 766 3.72 22.72 3.46
C ASN A 766 2.69 21.59 3.26
N PHE A 767 1.44 21.73 3.71
CA PHE A 767 0.42 20.67 3.54
C PHE A 767 0.24 20.29 2.07
N SER A 768 0.03 21.26 1.18
CA SER A 768 -0.07 21.07 -0.27
C SER A 768 1.15 20.33 -0.84
N LYS A 769 2.35 20.82 -0.53
CA LYS A 769 3.65 20.31 -0.98
C LYS A 769 3.97 18.89 -0.49
N LEU A 770 3.52 18.55 0.71
CA LEU A 770 3.62 17.18 1.25
C LEU A 770 2.66 16.26 0.50
N ASN A 771 1.39 16.65 0.37
CA ASN A 771 0.34 15.90 -0.33
C ASN A 771 0.41 15.98 -1.87
N LYS A 772 1.42 16.63 -2.44
CA LYS A 772 1.64 16.80 -3.89
C LYS A 772 0.49 17.49 -4.62
N ILE A 773 -0.27 18.33 -3.92
CA ILE A 773 -1.34 19.14 -4.50
C ILE A 773 -0.70 20.22 -5.37
N ASN A 774 -1.10 20.29 -6.64
CA ASN A 774 -0.76 21.36 -7.56
C ASN A 774 -1.85 22.44 -7.59
N LYS A 775 -3.12 22.03 -7.65
CA LYS A 775 -4.26 22.92 -7.82
C LYS A 775 -5.55 22.28 -7.28
N ILE A 776 -6.49 23.10 -6.83
CA ILE A 776 -7.82 22.69 -6.38
C ILE A 776 -8.89 23.24 -7.33
N PHE A 777 -9.82 22.37 -7.73
CA PHE A 777 -11.03 22.73 -8.46
C PHE A 777 -12.22 22.72 -7.49
N LEU A 778 -12.57 23.91 -7.01
CA LEU A 778 -13.60 24.13 -6.00
C LEU A 778 -14.97 24.22 -6.67
N CYS A 779 -15.70 23.11 -6.68
CA CYS A 779 -16.99 23.02 -7.38
C CYS A 779 -18.09 23.81 -6.64
N SER A 780 -19.06 24.38 -7.36
CA SER A 780 -20.15 25.19 -6.79
C SER A 780 -21.50 24.90 -7.44
N SER A 781 -22.61 24.97 -6.71
CA SER A 781 -23.96 24.91 -7.30
C SER A 781 -24.27 26.11 -8.23
N GLY A 782 -23.55 27.23 -8.09
CA GLY A 782 -23.87 28.52 -8.72
C GLY A 782 -25.02 29.29 -8.02
N GLY A 783 -25.69 28.67 -7.05
CA GLY A 783 -26.84 29.25 -6.35
C GLY A 783 -28.09 29.44 -7.24
N PRO A 784 -29.20 29.94 -6.68
CA PRO A 784 -30.46 30.14 -7.41
C PRO A 784 -30.41 31.22 -8.50
N PHE A 785 -29.36 32.06 -8.55
CA PHE A 785 -29.28 33.21 -9.46
C PHE A 785 -28.31 33.03 -10.64
N GLN A 786 -27.73 31.84 -10.79
CA GLN A 786 -26.68 31.52 -11.78
C GLN A 786 -27.02 31.87 -13.25
N ASN A 787 -28.31 31.84 -13.61
CA ASN A 787 -28.79 32.06 -14.99
C ASN A 787 -29.54 33.40 -15.16
N LEU A 788 -29.55 34.28 -14.15
CA LEU A 788 -30.22 35.57 -14.23
C LEU A 788 -29.33 36.62 -14.89
N SER A 789 -29.94 37.53 -15.65
CA SER A 789 -29.27 38.72 -16.18
C SER A 789 -28.94 39.73 -15.06
N ILE A 790 -28.03 40.66 -15.36
CA ILE A 790 -27.64 41.74 -14.44
C ILE A 790 -28.85 42.61 -14.02
N ASP A 791 -29.82 42.83 -14.92
CA ASP A 791 -31.01 43.63 -14.63
C ASP A 791 -32.03 42.89 -13.75
N GLU A 792 -32.11 41.56 -13.88
CA GLU A 792 -32.88 40.72 -12.95
C GLU A 792 -32.20 40.66 -11.57
N LEU A 793 -30.87 40.51 -11.53
CA LEU A 793 -30.05 40.52 -10.31
C LEU A 793 -30.23 41.81 -9.49
N LYS A 794 -30.41 42.97 -10.12
CA LYS A 794 -30.73 44.24 -9.41
C LYS A 794 -32.01 44.16 -8.57
N ASN A 795 -32.91 43.22 -8.88
CA ASN A 795 -34.27 43.15 -8.35
C ASN A 795 -34.59 41.81 -7.64
N VAL A 796 -33.60 40.93 -7.40
CA VAL A 796 -33.80 39.71 -6.61
C VAL A 796 -33.95 40.01 -5.12
N THR A 797 -34.68 39.14 -4.41
CA THR A 797 -34.99 39.26 -2.99
C THR A 797 -34.48 38.06 -2.20
N SER A 798 -34.36 38.22 -0.88
CA SER A 798 -34.04 37.13 0.04
C SER A 798 -34.98 35.93 -0.10
N GLU A 799 -36.28 36.15 -0.30
CA GLU A 799 -37.26 35.08 -0.49
C GLU A 799 -36.95 34.20 -1.73
N LYS A 800 -36.47 34.80 -2.83
CA LYS A 800 -35.98 34.05 -4.00
C LYS A 800 -34.68 33.30 -3.69
N ALA A 801 -33.76 33.93 -2.95
CA ALA A 801 -32.49 33.30 -2.57
C ALA A 801 -32.65 32.09 -1.62
N LEU A 802 -33.65 32.11 -0.74
CA LEU A 802 -33.96 31.00 0.17
C LEU A 802 -34.54 29.76 -0.55
N LYS A 803 -35.01 29.89 -1.79
CA LYS A 803 -35.50 28.79 -2.64
C LYS A 803 -34.34 28.14 -3.42
N HIS A 804 -33.35 27.63 -2.69
CA HIS A 804 -32.13 27.07 -3.27
C HIS A 804 -32.42 25.74 -4.05
N PRO A 805 -31.85 25.54 -5.26
CA PRO A 805 -32.32 24.49 -6.20
C PRO A 805 -31.88 23.04 -5.90
N LYS A 806 -30.98 22.82 -4.94
CA LYS A 806 -30.42 21.49 -4.61
C LYS A 806 -30.40 21.21 -3.11
N TRP A 807 -29.64 22.03 -2.39
CA TRP A 807 -29.47 21.93 -0.93
C TRP A 807 -30.60 22.62 -0.16
N ASN A 808 -31.05 22.00 0.94
CA ASN A 808 -31.84 22.64 1.98
C ASN A 808 -30.92 23.06 3.14
N MET A 809 -30.78 24.37 3.38
CA MET A 809 -29.72 24.93 4.24
C MET A 809 -30.22 26.08 5.12
N GLY A 810 -29.40 26.49 6.10
CA GLY A 810 -29.66 27.67 6.92
C GLY A 810 -29.75 28.96 6.12
N LYS A 811 -30.50 29.95 6.64
CA LYS A 811 -30.79 31.20 5.90
C LYS A 811 -29.53 31.94 5.44
N LYS A 812 -28.53 32.09 6.32
CA LYS A 812 -27.26 32.81 6.04
C LYS A 812 -26.51 32.18 4.86
N ILE A 813 -26.24 30.88 4.91
CA ILE A 813 -25.54 30.15 3.83
C ILE A 813 -26.35 30.11 2.52
N SER A 814 -27.69 30.10 2.57
CA SER A 814 -28.51 30.22 1.36
C SER A 814 -28.36 31.58 0.66
N ILE A 815 -28.27 32.69 1.41
CA ILE A 815 -27.96 34.02 0.85
C ILE A 815 -26.51 34.08 0.33
N ASP A 816 -25.55 33.52 1.07
CA ASP A 816 -24.14 33.47 0.63
C ASP A 816 -23.95 32.60 -0.63
N SER A 817 -24.72 31.52 -0.77
CA SER A 817 -24.76 30.70 -2.00
C SER A 817 -25.33 31.50 -3.17
N ALA A 818 -26.42 32.24 -2.96
CA ALA A 818 -27.06 33.07 -3.98
C ALA A 818 -26.20 34.25 -4.46
N THR A 819 -25.25 34.73 -3.66
CA THR A 819 -24.26 35.76 -4.04
C THR A 819 -22.91 35.17 -4.47
N MET A 820 -22.77 33.84 -4.42
CA MET A 820 -21.50 33.09 -4.43
C MET A 820 -20.44 33.58 -3.42
N MET A 821 -20.81 34.39 -2.42
CA MET A 821 -19.92 34.70 -1.29
C MET A 821 -19.55 33.44 -0.50
N ASN A 822 -20.45 32.44 -0.44
CA ASN A 822 -20.16 31.14 0.18
C ASN A 822 -18.89 30.54 -0.43
N LYS A 823 -18.84 30.48 -1.76
CA LYS A 823 -17.68 29.99 -2.51
C LYS A 823 -16.44 30.86 -2.33
N GLY A 824 -16.62 32.17 -2.16
CA GLY A 824 -15.54 33.10 -1.80
C GLY A 824 -14.92 32.82 -0.43
N LEU A 825 -15.76 32.60 0.60
CA LEU A 825 -15.30 32.20 1.94
C LEU A 825 -14.56 30.86 1.88
N GLU A 826 -15.08 29.90 1.13
CA GLU A 826 -14.50 28.57 0.95
C GLU A 826 -13.16 28.55 0.21
N VAL A 827 -12.89 29.54 -0.67
CA VAL A 827 -11.56 29.74 -1.28
C VAL A 827 -10.53 30.10 -0.19
N ILE A 828 -10.88 30.99 0.73
CA ILE A 828 -10.00 31.36 1.85
C ILE A 828 -9.84 30.18 2.83
N GLU A 829 -10.92 29.44 3.08
CA GLU A 829 -10.88 28.22 3.87
C GLU A 829 -9.99 27.13 3.24
N ALA A 830 -10.04 26.92 1.93
CA ALA A 830 -9.18 25.96 1.23
C ALA A 830 -7.70 26.38 1.28
N HIS A 831 -7.42 27.67 1.12
CA HIS A 831 -6.07 28.23 1.33
C HIS A 831 -5.54 27.90 2.74
N PHE A 832 -6.33 28.14 3.79
CA PHE A 832 -5.91 27.85 5.17
C PHE A 832 -5.85 26.35 5.49
N LEU A 833 -6.85 25.56 5.10
CA LEU A 833 -6.90 24.11 5.38
C LEU A 833 -5.72 23.38 4.73
N PHE A 834 -5.42 23.71 3.47
CA PHE A 834 -4.54 22.89 2.63
C PHE A 834 -3.21 23.57 2.26
N ASP A 835 -2.95 24.79 2.76
CA ASP A 835 -1.72 25.56 2.52
C ASP A 835 -1.43 25.69 1.01
N ILE A 836 -2.46 26.06 0.25
CA ILE A 836 -2.42 26.20 -1.22
C ILE A 836 -2.56 27.67 -1.63
N ASP A 837 -1.83 28.10 -2.65
CA ASP A 837 -1.87 29.49 -3.10
C ASP A 837 -3.20 29.85 -3.79
N TYR A 838 -3.65 31.09 -3.60
CA TYR A 838 -4.90 31.61 -4.19
C TYR A 838 -4.93 31.58 -5.73
N ASN A 839 -3.78 31.43 -6.40
CA ASN A 839 -3.73 31.30 -7.85
C ASN A 839 -4.04 29.86 -8.31
N ASP A 840 -3.87 28.89 -7.41
CA ASP A 840 -4.04 27.46 -7.64
C ASP A 840 -5.37 26.95 -7.04
N ILE A 841 -6.32 27.85 -6.77
CA ILE A 841 -7.71 27.53 -6.45
C ILE A 841 -8.59 28.08 -7.58
N GLU A 842 -9.22 27.21 -8.37
CA GLU A 842 -10.17 27.59 -9.42
C GLU A 842 -11.61 27.23 -9.01
N ILE A 843 -12.49 28.21 -8.96
CA ILE A 843 -13.94 27.97 -8.80
C ILE A 843 -14.52 27.50 -10.12
N ILE A 844 -15.23 26.37 -10.09
CA ILE A 844 -16.01 25.85 -11.22
C ILE A 844 -17.47 25.70 -10.78
N VAL A 845 -18.40 26.16 -11.60
CA VAL A 845 -19.83 25.92 -11.40
C VAL A 845 -20.18 24.54 -11.94
N HIS A 846 -20.69 23.69 -11.05
CA HIS A 846 -21.18 22.35 -11.27
C HIS A 846 -22.59 22.21 -10.67
N LYS A 847 -23.60 22.57 -11.47
CA LYS A 847 -25.00 22.74 -11.03
C LYS A 847 -25.68 21.44 -10.58
N GLU A 848 -25.17 20.29 -11.00
CA GLU A 848 -25.73 19.00 -10.60
C GLU A 848 -25.38 18.64 -9.15
N CYS A 849 -24.27 19.19 -8.62
CA CYS A 849 -23.75 18.99 -7.25
C CYS A 849 -23.47 17.52 -6.91
N ILE A 850 -22.91 16.78 -7.87
CA ILE A 850 -22.50 15.37 -7.70
C ILE A 850 -20.99 15.27 -7.47
N MET A 851 -20.21 16.00 -8.26
CA MET A 851 -18.77 16.16 -8.05
C MET A 851 -18.55 17.30 -7.05
N HIS A 852 -18.14 16.96 -5.82
CA HIS A 852 -18.11 17.92 -4.72
C HIS A 852 -16.88 18.83 -4.77
N SER A 853 -15.72 18.33 -5.16
CA SER A 853 -14.53 19.10 -5.60
C SER A 853 -13.46 18.16 -6.14
N CYS A 854 -12.42 18.71 -6.76
CA CYS A 854 -11.30 17.94 -7.31
C CYS A 854 -9.94 18.50 -6.88
N VAL A 855 -8.93 17.62 -6.89
CA VAL A 855 -7.53 17.90 -6.60
C VAL A 855 -6.69 17.52 -7.81
N GLU A 856 -6.01 18.49 -8.40
CA GLU A 856 -4.96 18.29 -9.40
C GLU A 856 -3.63 18.11 -8.65
N PHE A 857 -2.91 17.03 -8.95
CA PHE A 857 -1.60 16.74 -8.37
C PHE A 857 -0.47 17.27 -9.27
N LEU A 858 0.78 17.25 -8.78
CA LEU A 858 1.95 17.79 -9.51
C LEU A 858 2.19 17.13 -10.88
N ASP A 859 1.75 15.89 -11.06
CA ASP A 859 1.77 15.12 -12.31
C ASP A 859 0.61 15.43 -13.27
N LYS A 860 -0.29 16.35 -12.89
CA LYS A 860 -1.52 16.75 -13.59
C LYS A 860 -2.64 15.71 -13.58
N SER A 861 -2.50 14.63 -12.81
CA SER A 861 -3.62 13.75 -12.47
C SER A 861 -4.65 14.51 -11.64
N VAL A 862 -5.94 14.27 -11.90
CA VAL A 862 -7.05 14.90 -11.17
C VAL A 862 -7.89 13.82 -10.50
N ILE A 863 -7.99 13.86 -9.18
CA ILE A 863 -8.89 13.01 -8.39
C ILE A 863 -10.05 13.87 -7.89
N SER A 864 -11.25 13.30 -7.85
CA SER A 864 -12.46 13.97 -7.35
C SER A 864 -13.26 13.03 -6.44
N GLN A 865 -14.01 13.60 -5.51
CA GLN A 865 -14.97 12.85 -4.70
C GLN A 865 -16.39 13.15 -5.21
N MET A 866 -17.15 12.08 -5.43
CA MET A 866 -18.49 12.14 -6.01
C MET A 866 -19.52 11.44 -5.12
N TYR A 867 -20.66 12.09 -4.88
CA TYR A 867 -21.84 11.53 -4.21
C TYR A 867 -23.05 12.44 -4.44
N TYR A 868 -24.27 12.02 -4.11
CA TYR A 868 -25.42 12.94 -4.07
C TYR A 868 -25.18 14.13 -3.10
N PRO A 869 -25.89 15.27 -3.27
CA PRO A 869 -25.80 16.41 -2.35
C PRO A 869 -26.43 16.10 -0.98
N ASP A 870 -25.66 15.44 -0.11
CA ASP A 870 -26.09 14.94 1.19
C ASP A 870 -24.93 14.93 2.20
N MET A 871 -24.94 15.90 3.12
CA MET A 871 -23.89 16.15 4.12
C MET A 871 -23.55 14.94 5.01
N ARG A 872 -24.42 13.93 5.10
CA ARG A 872 -24.16 12.72 5.89
C ARG A 872 -22.91 11.99 5.40
N ALA A 873 -22.61 12.03 4.10
CA ALA A 873 -21.43 11.42 3.51
C ALA A 873 -20.12 12.10 3.96
N GLN A 874 -20.12 13.43 4.07
CA GLN A 874 -18.94 14.20 4.51
C GLN A 874 -18.77 14.17 6.03
N ILE A 875 -19.88 14.25 6.78
CA ILE A 875 -19.87 14.09 8.25
C ILE A 875 -19.35 12.73 8.66
N ILE A 876 -19.83 11.63 8.04
CA ILE A 876 -19.37 10.28 8.43
C ILE A 876 -17.89 10.09 8.12
N ASN A 877 -17.40 10.60 6.99
CA ASN A 877 -15.97 10.60 6.67
C ASN A 877 -15.14 11.32 7.75
N ALA A 878 -15.58 12.49 8.22
CA ALA A 878 -14.87 13.21 9.28
C ALA A 878 -14.86 12.43 10.62
N LEU A 879 -15.96 11.73 10.93
CA LEU A 879 -16.07 10.89 12.12
C LEU A 879 -15.27 9.58 12.03
N THR A 880 -15.12 8.97 10.85
CA THR A 880 -14.44 7.66 10.71
C THR A 880 -12.98 7.74 10.28
N TRP A 881 -12.54 8.87 9.71
CA TRP A 881 -11.16 9.07 9.25
C TRP A 881 -10.12 8.64 10.32
N PRO A 882 -9.07 7.88 9.93
CA PRO A 882 -8.64 7.53 8.56
C PRO A 882 -9.41 6.38 7.89
N ASN A 883 -10.36 5.75 8.57
CA ASN A 883 -11.12 4.62 8.07
C ASN A 883 -12.45 5.04 7.42
N ARG A 884 -13.12 4.07 6.79
CA ARG A 884 -14.53 4.14 6.37
C ARG A 884 -15.32 3.03 7.05
N ILE A 885 -16.63 3.18 7.15
CA ILE A 885 -17.55 2.15 7.65
C ILE A 885 -18.73 1.99 6.69
N SER A 886 -19.43 0.86 6.79
CA SER A 886 -20.66 0.60 6.03
C SER A 886 -21.78 1.57 6.40
N THR A 887 -22.56 2.01 5.41
CA THR A 887 -23.73 2.87 5.60
C THR A 887 -24.87 2.42 4.69
N ASN A 888 -26.12 2.72 5.06
CA ASN A 888 -27.31 2.49 4.23
C ASN A 888 -27.66 3.72 3.35
N LEU A 889 -26.68 4.54 2.98
CA LEU A 889 -26.86 5.67 2.08
C LEU A 889 -27.10 5.18 0.64
N LYS A 890 -27.93 5.88 -0.17
CA LYS A 890 -28.28 5.45 -1.54
C LYS A 890 -27.02 5.45 -2.41
N SER A 891 -26.66 4.31 -2.99
CA SER A 891 -25.60 4.21 -3.99
C SER A 891 -25.78 5.22 -5.13
N LEU A 892 -24.70 5.89 -5.52
CA LEU A 892 -24.70 6.82 -6.66
C LEU A 892 -25.00 6.03 -7.95
N ASN A 893 -26.02 6.45 -8.70
CA ASN A 893 -26.32 5.90 -10.00
C ASN A 893 -25.91 6.92 -11.08
N PHE A 894 -24.89 6.59 -11.87
CA PHE A 894 -24.37 7.48 -12.91
C PHE A 894 -25.32 7.64 -14.10
N GLU A 895 -26.15 6.62 -14.40
CA GLU A 895 -27.12 6.66 -15.49
C GLU A 895 -28.27 7.63 -15.19
N GLU A 896 -28.77 7.64 -13.94
CA GLU A 896 -29.77 8.60 -13.45
C GLU A 896 -29.26 10.05 -13.39
N VAL A 897 -27.93 10.24 -13.32
CA VAL A 897 -27.29 11.53 -13.01
C VAL A 897 -26.83 12.30 -14.25
N SER A 898 -26.55 11.61 -15.35
CA SER A 898 -26.00 12.22 -16.57
C SER A 898 -26.94 13.27 -17.18
N PRO A 899 -26.45 14.45 -17.65
CA PRO A 899 -25.04 14.84 -17.79
C PRO A 899 -24.49 15.62 -16.58
N LEU A 900 -23.17 15.56 -16.38
CA LEU A 900 -22.44 16.45 -15.48
C LEU A 900 -21.92 17.66 -16.26
N THR A 901 -22.15 18.88 -15.79
CA THR A 901 -21.74 20.11 -16.49
C THR A 901 -20.79 20.97 -15.65
N PHE A 902 -19.88 21.67 -16.32
CA PHE A 902 -18.83 22.47 -15.71
C PHE A 902 -18.61 23.76 -16.49
N TYR A 903 -18.62 24.92 -15.83
CA TYR A 903 -18.37 26.22 -16.46
C TYR A 903 -17.83 27.24 -15.44
N LYS A 904 -17.25 28.34 -15.91
CA LYS A 904 -16.68 29.39 -15.05
C LYS A 904 -17.78 30.33 -14.55
N PRO A 905 -17.77 30.76 -13.28
CA PRO A 905 -18.71 31.76 -12.78
C PRO A 905 -18.41 33.14 -13.39
N SER A 906 -19.45 33.92 -13.69
CA SER A 906 -19.28 35.32 -14.11
C SER A 906 -18.97 36.21 -12.92
N LEU A 907 -17.76 36.76 -12.86
CA LEU A 907 -17.32 37.67 -11.79
C LEU A 907 -18.06 39.03 -11.81
N GLU A 908 -18.76 39.35 -12.90
CA GLU A 908 -19.63 40.53 -13.00
C GLU A 908 -20.97 40.30 -12.30
N HIS A 909 -21.53 39.10 -12.43
CA HIS A 909 -22.78 38.69 -11.76
C HIS A 909 -22.52 38.34 -10.28
N PHE A 910 -21.31 37.85 -9.97
CA PHE A 910 -20.88 37.38 -8.65
C PHE A 910 -19.61 38.10 -8.14
N PRO A 911 -19.65 39.43 -7.95
CA PRO A 911 -18.49 40.22 -7.53
C PRO A 911 -17.96 39.84 -6.14
N CYS A 912 -18.78 39.20 -5.29
CA CYS A 912 -18.35 38.67 -3.99
C CYS A 912 -17.17 37.69 -4.10
N ILE A 913 -17.08 36.92 -5.19
CA ILE A 913 -15.93 36.04 -5.49
C ILE A 913 -14.65 36.88 -5.57
N LYS A 914 -14.67 37.96 -6.37
CA LYS A 914 -13.52 38.85 -6.57
C LYS A 914 -13.09 39.52 -5.25
N LEU A 915 -14.05 39.92 -4.42
CA LEU A 915 -13.78 40.50 -3.09
C LEU A 915 -13.10 39.50 -2.16
N ALA A 916 -13.51 38.22 -2.18
CA ALA A 916 -12.90 37.17 -1.38
C ALA A 916 -11.46 36.86 -1.81
N TYR A 917 -11.19 36.66 -3.11
CA TYR A 917 -9.82 36.50 -3.62
C TYR A 917 -8.95 37.73 -3.32
N HIS A 918 -9.51 38.95 -3.37
CA HIS A 918 -8.79 40.18 -3.02
C HIS A 918 -8.43 40.21 -1.52
N ALA A 919 -9.40 39.95 -0.64
CA ALA A 919 -9.19 39.90 0.81
C ALA A 919 -8.18 38.80 1.20
N GLY A 920 -8.30 37.61 0.62
CA GLY A 920 -7.36 36.50 0.83
C GLY A 920 -5.93 36.83 0.41
N ARG A 921 -5.74 37.36 -0.82
CA ARG A 921 -4.42 37.77 -1.33
C ARG A 921 -3.82 38.97 -0.58
N LYS A 922 -4.65 39.87 -0.04
CA LYS A 922 -4.20 40.95 0.86
C LYS A 922 -3.71 40.43 2.22
N SER A 923 -4.07 39.19 2.58
CA SER A 923 -3.66 38.52 3.82
C SER A 923 -4.02 39.37 5.06
N ASN A 924 -3.20 39.32 6.12
CA ASN A 924 -3.44 40.04 7.37
C ASN A 924 -4.86 39.75 7.91
N PHE A 925 -5.61 40.75 8.36
CA PHE A 925 -6.99 40.57 8.84
C PHE A 925 -8.07 40.88 7.80
N PHE A 926 -7.72 41.08 6.52
CA PHE A 926 -8.74 41.29 5.47
C PHE A 926 -9.77 40.14 5.37
N PRO A 927 -9.42 38.85 5.56
CA PRO A 927 -10.40 37.77 5.70
C PRO A 927 -11.38 37.93 6.87
N THR A 928 -10.90 38.37 8.04
CA THR A 928 -11.73 38.69 9.22
C THR A 928 -12.72 39.82 8.89
N VAL A 929 -12.22 40.88 8.24
CA VAL A 929 -13.02 42.03 7.80
C VAL A 929 -14.08 41.63 6.77
N LEU A 930 -13.70 40.80 5.79
CA LEU A 930 -14.59 40.25 4.76
C LEU A 930 -15.76 39.49 5.40
N ASN A 931 -15.48 38.53 6.29
CA ASN A 931 -16.53 37.73 6.92
C ASN A 931 -17.45 38.61 7.78
N ALA A 932 -16.89 39.50 8.61
CA ALA A 932 -17.64 40.38 9.49
C ALA A 932 -18.56 41.36 8.73
N ALA A 933 -18.06 41.97 7.64
CA ALA A 933 -18.85 42.82 6.77
C ALA A 933 -19.94 42.03 6.03
N ASN A 934 -19.62 40.81 5.59
CA ASN A 934 -20.59 39.93 4.96
C ASN A 934 -21.71 39.49 5.91
N GLU A 935 -21.41 39.15 7.18
CA GLU A 935 -22.44 38.81 8.17
C GLU A 935 -23.51 39.92 8.29
N VAL A 936 -23.09 41.19 8.27
CA VAL A 936 -24.00 42.35 8.30
C VAL A 936 -24.75 42.51 6.97
N ALA A 937 -24.04 42.54 5.85
CA ALA A 937 -24.65 42.77 4.53
C ALA A 937 -25.64 41.65 4.15
N ASN A 938 -25.29 40.38 4.43
CA ASN A 938 -26.17 39.21 4.29
C ASN A 938 -27.43 39.38 5.15
N ASN A 939 -27.30 39.74 6.42
CA ASN A 939 -28.45 39.94 7.31
C ASN A 939 -29.36 41.09 6.86
N LEU A 940 -28.79 42.20 6.39
CA LEU A 940 -29.53 43.32 5.82
C LEU A 940 -30.33 42.90 4.57
N PHE A 941 -29.72 42.13 3.66
CA PHE A 941 -30.42 41.61 2.48
C PHE A 941 -31.50 40.58 2.85
N LEU A 942 -31.19 39.67 3.79
CA LEU A 942 -32.12 38.67 4.31
C LEU A 942 -33.40 39.33 4.86
N ASN A 943 -33.24 40.45 5.58
CA ASN A 943 -34.31 41.28 6.13
C ASN A 943 -34.83 42.37 5.17
N ASN A 944 -34.55 42.25 3.86
CA ASN A 944 -35.03 43.12 2.79
C ASN A 944 -34.70 44.62 2.96
N LYS A 945 -33.59 44.93 3.64
CA LYS A 945 -33.12 46.30 3.90
C LYS A 945 -32.22 46.86 2.80
N ILE A 946 -31.58 46.00 2.01
CA ILE A 946 -30.70 46.37 0.90
C ILE A 946 -30.98 45.48 -0.32
N LYS A 947 -30.48 45.88 -1.50
CA LYS A 947 -30.57 45.10 -2.75
C LYS A 947 -29.37 44.17 -2.91
N TYR A 948 -29.42 43.26 -3.90
CA TYR A 948 -28.36 42.28 -4.17
C TYR A 948 -26.96 42.91 -4.34
N PHE A 949 -26.82 43.90 -5.23
CA PHE A 949 -25.53 44.57 -5.49
C PHE A 949 -25.07 45.50 -4.35
N ASP A 950 -25.90 45.75 -3.34
CA ASP A 950 -25.47 46.49 -2.15
C ASP A 950 -24.60 45.62 -1.24
N ILE A 951 -24.76 44.30 -1.27
CA ILE A 951 -23.94 43.35 -0.51
C ILE A 951 -22.45 43.51 -0.86
N PRO A 952 -22.00 43.31 -2.12
CA PRO A 952 -20.60 43.51 -2.49
C PRO A 952 -20.16 44.98 -2.34
N ALA A 953 -21.05 45.96 -2.56
CA ALA A 953 -20.70 47.37 -2.44
C ALA A 953 -20.39 47.79 -0.99
N ILE A 954 -21.14 47.31 0.01
CA ILE A 954 -20.85 47.52 1.43
C ILE A 954 -19.55 46.81 1.80
N ILE A 955 -19.39 45.54 1.40
CA ILE A 955 -18.20 44.74 1.72
C ILE A 955 -16.93 45.39 1.14
N SER A 956 -16.96 45.87 -0.11
CA SER A 956 -15.82 46.59 -0.73
C SER A 956 -15.44 47.82 0.08
N GLN A 957 -16.41 48.67 0.44
CA GLN A 957 -16.15 49.90 1.21
C GLN A 957 -15.59 49.61 2.63
N VAL A 958 -15.99 48.52 3.28
CA VAL A 958 -15.42 48.13 4.58
C VAL A 958 -13.97 47.65 4.40
N LEU A 959 -13.69 46.83 3.38
CA LEU A 959 -12.34 46.37 3.05
C LEU A 959 -11.42 47.54 2.68
N GLU A 960 -11.88 48.49 1.87
CA GLU A 960 -11.15 49.72 1.50
C GLU A 960 -10.91 50.65 2.70
N SER A 961 -11.80 50.62 3.70
CA SER A 961 -11.64 51.38 4.95
C SER A 961 -10.69 50.73 5.96
N PHE A 962 -10.26 49.48 5.74
CA PHE A 962 -9.43 48.74 6.69
C PHE A 962 -7.94 48.97 6.41
N ASN A 963 -7.22 49.43 7.45
CA ASN A 963 -5.77 49.53 7.42
C ASN A 963 -5.15 48.26 8.06
N PRO A 964 -4.15 47.62 7.44
CA PRO A 964 -3.47 46.47 8.00
C PRO A 964 -2.93 46.75 9.41
N GLN A 965 -3.03 45.77 10.31
CA GLN A 965 -2.47 45.87 11.67
C GLN A 965 -1.30 44.90 11.83
N GLN A 966 -0.35 45.24 12.71
CA GLN A 966 0.68 44.29 13.13
C GLN A 966 0.00 43.11 13.83
N ILE A 967 0.34 41.88 13.41
CA ILE A 967 -0.25 40.66 13.96
C ILE A 967 0.35 40.41 15.34
N SER A 968 -0.49 40.33 16.38
CA SER A 968 -0.05 40.02 17.75
C SER A 968 0.71 38.68 17.83
N GLU A 969 1.79 38.67 18.63
CA GLU A 969 2.63 37.49 18.80
C GLU A 969 1.93 36.41 19.64
N THR A 970 1.40 36.79 20.80
CA THR A 970 0.69 35.89 21.73
C THR A 970 -0.65 35.42 21.13
N PRO A 971 -1.10 34.19 21.43
CA PRO A 971 -2.44 33.75 21.04
C PRO A 971 -3.55 34.61 21.68
N GLU A 972 -3.41 34.97 22.95
CA GLU A 972 -4.41 35.73 23.71
C GLU A 972 -4.65 37.12 23.11
N ASP A 973 -3.60 37.89 22.84
CA ASP A 973 -3.72 39.22 22.23
C ASP A 973 -4.16 39.14 20.77
N LEU A 974 -3.78 38.07 20.05
CA LEU A 974 -4.23 37.84 18.67
C LEU A 974 -5.73 37.51 18.60
N MET A 975 -6.25 36.72 19.54
CA MET A 975 -7.69 36.44 19.63
C MET A 975 -8.48 37.72 19.95
N LYS A 976 -7.97 38.55 20.86
CA LYS A 976 -8.56 39.86 21.16
C LYS A 976 -8.54 40.78 19.94
N GLN A 977 -7.41 40.84 19.22
CA GLN A 977 -7.29 41.61 17.99
C GLN A 977 -8.29 41.17 16.91
N ILE A 978 -8.49 39.86 16.72
CA ILE A 978 -9.49 39.31 15.78
C ILE A 978 -10.92 39.72 16.20
N LEU A 979 -11.25 39.64 17.49
CA LEU A 979 -12.53 40.11 18.03
C LEU A 979 -12.77 41.61 17.81
N ASP A 980 -11.78 42.44 18.12
CA ASP A 980 -11.86 43.90 17.98
C ASP A 980 -12.04 44.29 16.49
N ILE A 981 -11.31 43.64 15.57
CA ILE A 981 -11.44 43.87 14.12
C ILE A 981 -12.79 43.37 13.59
N HIS A 982 -13.29 42.20 14.05
CA HIS A 982 -14.61 41.70 13.68
C HIS A 982 -15.72 42.67 14.10
N ASN A 983 -15.68 43.15 15.34
CA ASN A 983 -16.65 44.11 15.87
C ASN A 983 -16.57 45.47 15.15
N TRP A 984 -15.37 45.99 14.92
CA TRP A 984 -15.16 47.21 14.13
C TRP A 984 -15.75 47.07 12.71
N SER A 985 -15.51 45.94 12.05
CA SER A 985 -15.98 45.68 10.69
C SER A 985 -17.51 45.62 10.61
N LYS A 986 -18.15 45.01 11.62
CA LYS A 986 -19.62 45.02 11.75
C LYS A 986 -20.18 46.41 11.93
N GLN A 987 -19.61 47.20 12.84
CA GLN A 987 -20.03 48.58 13.05
C GLN A 987 -19.85 49.41 11.77
N LYS A 988 -18.70 49.29 11.12
CA LYS A 988 -18.39 50.00 9.88
C LYS A 988 -19.36 49.65 8.75
N ALA A 989 -19.75 48.38 8.61
CA ALA A 989 -20.76 47.95 7.64
C ALA A 989 -22.13 48.59 7.92
N MET A 990 -22.55 48.64 9.20
CA MET A 990 -23.78 49.32 9.61
C MET A 990 -23.71 50.83 9.39
N ASP A 991 -22.57 51.48 9.64
CA ASP A 991 -22.37 52.92 9.40
C ASP A 991 -22.53 53.27 7.91
N ILE A 992 -21.98 52.42 7.01
CA ILE A 992 -22.12 52.58 5.56
C ILE A 992 -23.59 52.42 5.14
N TYR A 993 -24.28 51.40 5.64
CA TYR A 993 -25.71 51.21 5.41
C TYR A 993 -26.56 52.38 5.92
N ASN A 994 -26.31 52.86 7.13
CA ASN A 994 -27.04 53.99 7.73
C ASN A 994 -26.82 55.28 6.93
N LYS A 995 -25.58 55.55 6.48
CA LYS A 995 -25.27 56.67 5.58
C LYS A 995 -26.05 56.59 4.28
N LYS A 996 -26.14 55.39 3.68
CA LYS A 996 -26.91 55.16 2.44
C LYS A 996 -28.42 55.36 2.60
N ILE A 997 -28.97 55.18 3.81
CA ILE A 997 -30.40 55.46 4.08
C ILE A 997 -30.65 56.95 4.33
N SER A 998 -29.65 57.68 4.85
CA SER A 998 -29.74 59.12 5.09
C SER A 998 -29.46 59.98 3.85
N SER A 999 -29.02 59.36 2.75
CA SER A 999 -28.75 59.96 1.43
C SER A 999 -29.80 59.59 0.40
#